data_AF-A0A965X3M6-F1
#
_entry.id   AF-A0A965X3M6-F1
#
_cell.length_a   1.000
_cell.length_b   1.000
_cell.length_c   1.000
_cell.angle_alpha   90.00
_cell.angle_beta   90.00
_cell.angle_gamma   90.00
#
_symmetry.space_group_name_H-M   'P 1'
#
loop_
_entity.id
_entity.type
_entity.pdbx_description
1 polymer ?
#
loop_
_entity_poly.entity_id
_entity_poly.type
_entity_poly.pdbx_seq_one_letter_code
_entity_poly.pdbx_strand_id
1 'polypeptide(L)'
;MSHGIDYVPPKPLISRFVAPWDTSGWYYPAVDFAVGCKLYSNSDAVVLDAPKALWGGDYIVTFDSFTEGFDDKQGVTFTVEREARVYVALEQSAKGDFLAGFADAGEVLLASNRRVYRLLYRAYAQGEEVCLPGFEGACPHYTVIVCPLTADVPGPIPCPVYAKSVSQTHPSLPAAWQVHEVFCGMPLGDAPKDFTCQGDCRVAQWKREPRRRCVRLYAGASLQKSVKTGGSDIAELSVSVLSGKTTVSWCGAFITLERGHALLNGGLAVGQELGDRFRIRFVRHDGQCEVWLNCRVAGVLPCQKGQTGLFTMLVSQEGEAELELLSVRDQTSLPVWNERFTAPEKDWLFAPQTVIVRESLPFAAGKGLRIQGRGAASAVCPFPAMQGPVRIETTVKPTTKDFFILADVRDAGGAVALRVAMYCGNLYASNANQWERLTGGHISGLYYPCDNWFHLTLLIDLSRQRYDLVIDGAKRARDFHLACDARAIAQIGYQCPGAALSVGSLQTYDRLCSSDGMLPPTRVYDVTQAPYCARGDGKTLDTEAIQRALDDAAGTGGTVRLPRGVFLSGELFLRSDLTLWIDRGATLLGTQDHSQYPLMTPCDSLCAHRQLGRGLIYGEGVHNVRVTGGGTIDGNGRYRFKMNDPISDRERDTRPDQIYIACSDGVT
;
A
#
# COMPACT_ATOMS: atom_id res chain seq x y z
N MET A 1 26.94 -16.12 -18.47
CA MET A 1 26.76 -14.77 -19.04
C MET A 1 25.40 -14.32 -18.57
N SER A 2 25.28 -13.23 -17.79
CA SER A 2 23.94 -12.75 -17.45
C SER A 2 23.35 -12.08 -18.69
N HIS A 3 22.28 -12.69 -19.21
CA HIS A 3 21.50 -12.05 -20.25
C HIS A 3 20.72 -10.92 -19.57
N GLY A 4 20.88 -9.69 -20.06
CA GLY A 4 20.19 -8.53 -19.49
C GLY A 4 18.67 -8.61 -19.67
N ILE A 5 17.96 -7.57 -19.24
CA ILE A 5 16.50 -7.55 -19.23
C ILE A 5 15.82 -7.66 -20.61
N ASP A 6 16.58 -7.67 -21.70
CA ASP A 6 16.14 -7.93 -23.09
C ASP A 6 15.97 -9.41 -23.44
N TYR A 7 16.34 -10.30 -22.51
CA TYR A 7 16.13 -11.74 -22.62
C TYR A 7 15.14 -12.19 -21.56
N VAL A 8 14.46 -13.30 -21.82
CA VAL A 8 13.59 -13.94 -20.84
C VAL A 8 14.45 -14.25 -19.60
N PRO A 9 13.98 -14.02 -18.37
CA PRO A 9 14.74 -14.43 -17.18
C PRO A 9 14.86 -15.95 -17.14
N PRO A 10 15.86 -16.50 -16.42
CA PRO A 10 15.97 -17.94 -16.23
C PRO A 10 14.66 -18.54 -15.70
N LYS A 11 14.20 -19.62 -16.31
CA LYS A 11 13.05 -20.38 -15.84
C LYS A 11 13.33 -20.84 -14.40
N PRO A 12 12.42 -20.54 -13.44
CA PRO A 12 12.65 -20.88 -12.04
C PRO A 12 12.78 -22.40 -11.86
N LEU A 13 13.42 -22.85 -10.78
CA LEU A 13 13.44 -24.28 -10.42
C LEU A 13 12.29 -24.59 -9.48
N ILE A 14 11.98 -23.68 -8.55
CA ILE A 14 10.91 -23.82 -7.57
C ILE A 14 9.70 -22.95 -7.96
N SER A 15 8.49 -23.51 -7.88
CA SER A 15 7.23 -22.77 -7.86
C SER A 15 6.25 -23.39 -6.86
N ARG A 16 5.08 -22.77 -6.66
CA ARG A 16 4.02 -23.29 -5.76
C ARG A 16 4.52 -23.67 -4.37
N PHE A 17 5.50 -22.92 -3.85
CA PHE A 17 6.04 -23.18 -2.53
C PHE A 17 4.96 -22.93 -1.46
N VAL A 18 4.71 -23.96 -0.65
CA VAL A 18 3.82 -23.93 0.50
C VAL A 18 4.65 -24.16 1.76
N ALA A 19 4.61 -23.19 2.67
CA ALA A 19 5.20 -23.30 3.99
C ALA A 19 4.30 -24.13 4.93
N PRO A 20 4.83 -24.68 6.04
CA PRO A 20 4.02 -25.33 7.07
C PRO A 20 2.87 -24.44 7.57
N TRP A 21 1.77 -25.07 8.01
CA TRP A 21 0.60 -24.39 8.56
C TRP A 21 1.02 -23.46 9.73
N ASP A 22 0.50 -22.23 9.76
CA ASP A 22 0.85 -21.15 10.72
C ASP A 22 2.29 -20.57 10.66
N THR A 23 3.10 -20.90 9.66
CA THR A 23 4.51 -20.41 9.56
C THR A 23 4.73 -19.34 8.49
N SER A 24 3.67 -18.61 8.14
CA SER A 24 3.73 -17.51 7.17
C SER A 24 4.73 -16.44 7.62
N GLY A 25 5.91 -16.43 7.01
CA GLY A 25 6.99 -15.44 7.16
C GLY A 25 8.33 -16.12 7.40
N TRP A 26 8.29 -17.38 7.81
CA TRP A 26 9.42 -18.12 8.32
C TRP A 26 10.16 -18.89 7.25
N TYR A 27 9.42 -19.37 6.26
CA TYR A 27 9.96 -20.14 5.15
C TYR A 27 9.77 -19.38 3.85
N TYR A 28 10.79 -19.41 3.00
CA TYR A 28 10.70 -18.84 1.66
C TYR A 28 11.74 -19.45 0.71
N PRO A 29 11.41 -19.57 -0.59
CA PRO A 29 12.40 -19.92 -1.59
C PRO A 29 13.38 -18.75 -1.75
N ALA A 30 14.61 -19.07 -2.12
CA ALA A 30 15.70 -18.16 -2.45
C ALA A 30 16.45 -18.68 -3.69
N VAL A 31 17.27 -17.82 -4.30
CA VAL A 31 18.04 -18.09 -5.52
C VAL A 31 19.53 -18.13 -5.25
N ASP A 32 20.28 -18.63 -6.23
CA ASP A 32 21.74 -18.51 -6.31
C ASP A 32 22.47 -19.07 -5.07
N PHE A 33 22.08 -20.27 -4.64
CA PHE A 33 22.72 -20.95 -3.51
C PHE A 33 24.24 -20.96 -3.66
N ALA A 34 24.96 -20.53 -2.63
CA ALA A 34 26.42 -20.45 -2.59
C ALA A 34 26.91 -20.29 -1.14
N VAL A 35 28.23 -20.25 -0.96
CA VAL A 35 28.84 -19.84 0.33
C VAL A 35 28.38 -18.43 0.69
N GLY A 36 28.02 -18.22 1.95
CA GLY A 36 27.45 -16.98 2.49
C GLY A 36 25.92 -16.91 2.46
N CYS A 37 25.23 -17.83 1.78
CA CYS A 37 23.77 -17.87 1.79
C CYS A 37 23.21 -18.16 3.19
N LYS A 38 22.11 -17.49 3.55
CA LYS A 38 21.41 -17.63 4.84
C LYS A 38 20.60 -18.92 4.86
N LEU A 39 20.65 -19.70 5.94
CA LEU A 39 19.90 -20.96 6.04
C LEU A 39 18.56 -20.82 6.76
N TYR A 40 18.48 -19.91 7.72
CA TYR A 40 17.33 -19.74 8.59
C TYR A 40 16.82 -18.31 8.57
N SER A 41 15.50 -18.10 8.61
CA SER A 41 14.91 -16.76 8.60
C SER A 41 15.15 -16.01 9.93
N ASN A 42 15.19 -16.73 11.06
CA ASN A 42 15.37 -16.20 12.42
C ASN A 42 16.81 -16.20 12.96
N SER A 43 17.80 -16.62 12.17
CA SER A 43 19.19 -16.74 12.62
C SER A 43 20.16 -16.24 11.56
N ASP A 44 21.30 -15.67 11.97
CA ASP A 44 22.36 -15.21 11.05
C ASP A 44 23.29 -16.35 10.58
N ALA A 45 22.85 -17.60 10.73
CA ALA A 45 23.60 -18.74 10.22
C ALA A 45 23.68 -18.73 8.69
N VAL A 46 24.91 -18.85 8.19
CA VAL A 46 25.23 -18.85 6.76
C VAL A 46 26.00 -20.10 6.38
N VAL A 47 25.94 -20.47 5.10
CA VAL A 47 26.75 -21.53 4.49
C VAL A 47 28.22 -21.13 4.51
N LEU A 48 29.07 -21.95 5.11
CA LEU A 48 30.53 -21.78 5.10
C LEU A 48 31.20 -22.60 4.00
N ASP A 49 30.71 -23.81 3.76
CA ASP A 49 31.22 -24.70 2.74
C ASP A 49 30.11 -25.64 2.25
N ALA A 50 30.14 -25.94 0.94
CA ALA A 50 29.21 -26.85 0.29
C ALA A 50 29.76 -27.27 -1.09
N PRO A 51 29.39 -28.45 -1.61
CA PRO A 51 29.81 -28.90 -2.93
C PRO A 51 29.45 -27.90 -4.03
N LYS A 52 30.39 -27.69 -4.96
CA LYS A 52 30.21 -26.75 -6.09
C LYS A 52 29.03 -27.11 -6.99
N ALA A 53 28.63 -28.39 -7.01
CA ALA A 53 27.48 -28.88 -7.75
C ALA A 53 26.15 -28.25 -7.29
N LEU A 54 26.12 -27.66 -6.09
CA LEU A 54 24.94 -27.00 -5.55
C LEU A 54 24.82 -25.52 -5.97
N TRP A 55 25.89 -24.94 -6.53
CA TRP A 55 25.96 -23.51 -6.78
C TRP A 55 24.98 -23.04 -7.85
N GLY A 56 24.34 -21.89 -7.61
CA GLY A 56 23.34 -21.33 -8.53
C GLY A 56 21.97 -22.02 -8.45
N GLY A 57 21.80 -22.98 -7.55
CA GLY A 57 20.51 -23.64 -7.30
C GLY A 57 19.52 -22.74 -6.57
N ASP A 58 18.24 -23.05 -6.73
CA ASP A 58 17.21 -22.53 -5.84
C ASP A 58 17.30 -23.26 -4.50
N TYR A 59 16.94 -22.61 -3.40
CA TYR A 59 16.93 -23.27 -2.09
C TYR A 59 15.83 -22.70 -1.20
N ILE A 60 15.51 -23.39 -0.11
CA ILE A 60 14.50 -22.97 0.84
C ILE A 60 15.20 -22.47 2.10
N VAL A 61 15.00 -21.19 2.42
CA VAL A 61 15.33 -20.65 3.74
C VAL A 61 14.27 -21.14 4.72
N THR A 62 14.73 -21.71 5.82
CA THR A 62 13.89 -22.43 6.80
C THR A 62 13.79 -21.68 8.12
N PHE A 63 13.14 -22.24 9.13
CA PHE A 63 13.07 -21.67 10.47
C PHE A 63 13.85 -22.53 11.46
N ASP A 64 14.67 -21.91 12.30
CA ASP A 64 15.39 -22.64 13.36
C ASP A 64 14.49 -22.74 14.61
N SER A 65 13.45 -23.57 14.52
CA SER A 65 12.47 -23.81 15.60
C SER A 65 13.13 -24.32 16.89
N PHE A 66 14.16 -25.16 16.75
CA PHE A 66 14.93 -25.72 17.86
C PHE A 66 15.53 -24.64 18.77
N THR A 67 16.08 -23.56 18.19
CA THR A 67 16.63 -22.44 18.98
C THR A 67 15.59 -21.63 19.73
N GLU A 68 14.32 -21.71 19.32
CA GLU A 68 13.19 -21.03 19.95
C GLU A 68 12.42 -21.94 20.93
N GLY A 69 12.84 -23.20 21.08
CA GLY A 69 12.30 -24.13 22.08
C GLY A 69 10.95 -24.75 21.73
N PHE A 70 10.56 -24.82 20.45
CA PHE A 70 9.39 -25.55 19.99
C PHE A 70 9.66 -26.29 18.67
N ASP A 71 8.78 -27.23 18.31
CA ASP A 71 8.86 -28.02 17.07
C ASP A 71 7.71 -27.59 16.15
N ASP A 72 8.04 -27.09 14.96
CA ASP A 72 7.08 -26.59 13.98
C ASP A 72 6.67 -27.65 12.95
N LYS A 73 7.17 -28.89 13.09
CA LYS A 73 6.92 -30.02 12.18
C LYS A 73 7.14 -29.62 10.72
N GLN A 74 8.34 -29.13 10.43
CA GLN A 74 8.79 -28.57 9.14
C GLN A 74 8.50 -29.43 7.89
N GLY A 75 7.29 -29.30 7.34
CA GLY A 75 6.91 -29.86 6.05
C GLY A 75 6.98 -28.81 4.94
N VAL A 76 7.67 -29.12 3.84
CA VAL A 76 7.73 -28.22 2.67
C VAL A 76 7.21 -28.91 1.42
N THR A 77 6.37 -28.18 0.68
CA THR A 77 5.84 -28.63 -0.61
C THR A 77 6.12 -27.60 -1.68
N PHE A 78 6.57 -28.04 -2.85
CA PHE A 78 6.78 -27.17 -4.02
C PHE A 78 6.76 -27.97 -5.33
N THR A 79 6.61 -27.28 -6.46
CA THR A 79 6.72 -27.86 -7.80
C THR A 79 8.09 -27.58 -8.39
N VAL A 80 8.68 -28.59 -9.04
CA VAL A 80 9.94 -28.50 -9.77
C VAL A 80 9.64 -28.08 -11.22
N GLU A 81 10.04 -26.87 -11.63
CA GLU A 81 9.68 -26.31 -12.95
C GLU A 81 10.65 -26.70 -14.08
N ARG A 82 11.75 -27.36 -13.75
CA ARG A 82 12.77 -27.90 -14.67
C ARG A 82 13.30 -29.21 -14.12
N GLU A 83 13.70 -30.14 -14.99
CA GLU A 83 14.35 -31.38 -14.55
C GLU A 83 15.54 -31.07 -13.62
N ALA A 84 15.53 -31.62 -12.41
CA ALA A 84 16.42 -31.20 -11.34
C ALA A 84 16.75 -32.33 -10.36
N ARG A 85 17.86 -32.18 -9.64
CA ARG A 85 18.15 -32.92 -8.41
C ARG A 85 17.73 -32.05 -7.22
N VAL A 86 16.93 -32.64 -6.34
CA VAL A 86 16.56 -32.05 -5.06
C VAL A 86 17.46 -32.66 -4.00
N TYR A 87 18.23 -31.81 -3.34
CA TYR A 87 19.07 -32.15 -2.19
C TYR A 87 18.35 -31.74 -0.91
N VAL A 88 18.37 -32.64 0.07
CA VAL A 88 17.98 -32.39 1.45
C VAL A 88 19.26 -32.39 2.27
N ALA A 89 19.64 -31.21 2.74
CA ALA A 89 20.74 -31.04 3.68
C ALA A 89 20.18 -31.29 5.08
N LEU A 90 20.27 -32.53 5.53
CA LEU A 90 19.73 -33.02 6.80
C LEU A 90 20.79 -32.87 7.89
N GLU A 91 20.45 -32.24 9.01
CA GLU A 91 21.37 -32.10 10.14
C GLU A 91 21.92 -33.48 10.58
N GLN A 92 23.22 -33.56 10.86
CA GLN A 92 23.93 -34.83 10.99
C GLN A 92 23.35 -35.78 12.06
N SER A 93 22.78 -35.23 13.15
CA SER A 93 22.15 -36.02 14.22
C SER A 93 20.71 -36.44 13.92
N ALA A 94 20.08 -35.86 12.90
CA ALA A 94 18.69 -36.16 12.54
C ALA A 94 18.55 -37.52 11.85
N LYS A 95 17.47 -38.23 12.19
CA LYS A 95 17.07 -39.49 11.53
C LYS A 95 16.45 -39.18 10.17
N GLY A 96 16.85 -39.93 9.14
CA GLY A 96 16.43 -39.72 7.75
C GLY A 96 15.30 -40.64 7.29
N ASP A 97 14.61 -41.35 8.19
CA ASP A 97 13.65 -42.42 7.84
C ASP A 97 12.51 -41.93 6.94
N PHE A 98 12.18 -40.62 6.99
CA PHE A 98 11.16 -39.98 6.16
C PHE A 98 11.61 -39.66 4.73
N LEU A 99 12.90 -39.79 4.42
CA LEU A 99 13.51 -39.51 3.11
C LEU A 99 13.68 -40.78 2.27
N ALA A 100 12.70 -41.67 2.31
CA ALA A 100 12.71 -42.89 1.51
C ALA A 100 12.89 -42.56 0.02
N GLY A 101 13.85 -43.23 -0.64
CA GLY A 101 14.17 -43.01 -2.05
C GLY A 101 15.15 -41.87 -2.33
N PHE A 102 15.67 -41.18 -1.31
CA PHE A 102 16.84 -40.32 -1.44
C PHE A 102 18.12 -41.13 -1.30
N ALA A 103 19.10 -40.87 -2.17
CA ALA A 103 20.44 -41.44 -2.12
C ALA A 103 21.38 -40.54 -1.31
N ASP A 104 22.35 -41.14 -0.61
CA ASP A 104 23.43 -40.41 0.07
C ASP A 104 24.42 -39.88 -0.98
N ALA A 105 24.68 -38.57 -0.95
CA ALA A 105 25.66 -37.94 -1.83
C ALA A 105 27.11 -38.22 -1.38
N GLY A 106 27.33 -38.64 -0.14
CA GLY A 106 28.66 -38.75 0.47
C GLY A 106 29.32 -37.40 0.75
N GLU A 107 28.55 -36.31 0.68
CA GLU A 107 29.00 -34.93 0.84
C GLU A 107 28.25 -34.24 1.97
N VAL A 108 28.81 -33.13 2.46
CA VAL A 108 28.23 -32.35 3.57
C VAL A 108 28.19 -30.87 3.25
N LEU A 109 27.26 -30.17 3.91
CA LEU A 109 27.20 -28.71 4.00
C LEU A 109 27.61 -28.29 5.41
N LEU A 110 28.47 -27.28 5.50
CA LEU A 110 28.93 -26.70 6.77
C LEU A 110 28.32 -25.31 6.95
N ALA A 111 27.79 -25.03 8.14
CA ALA A 111 27.20 -23.74 8.48
C ALA A 111 27.92 -23.02 9.63
N SER A 112 27.79 -21.69 9.69
CA SER A 112 28.48 -20.85 10.69
C SER A 112 28.05 -21.08 12.14
N ASN A 113 26.90 -21.71 12.36
CA ASN A 113 26.41 -22.17 13.66
C ASN A 113 27.08 -23.48 14.13
N ARG A 114 28.18 -23.92 13.49
CA ARG A 114 28.93 -25.15 13.76
C ARG A 114 28.14 -26.44 13.52
N ARG A 115 27.04 -26.37 12.77
CA ARG A 115 26.27 -27.55 12.35
C ARG A 115 26.80 -28.11 11.03
N VAL A 116 26.67 -29.42 10.90
CA VAL A 116 27.03 -30.19 9.71
C VAL A 116 25.76 -30.84 9.18
N TYR A 117 25.54 -30.74 7.88
CA TYR A 117 24.36 -31.29 7.22
C TYR A 117 24.79 -32.32 6.20
N ARG A 118 24.30 -33.55 6.32
CA ARG A 118 24.49 -34.62 5.34
C ARG A 118 23.60 -34.37 4.13
N LEU A 119 24.15 -34.50 2.94
CA LEU A 119 23.42 -34.26 1.70
C LEU A 119 22.82 -35.56 1.17
N LEU A 120 21.48 -35.60 1.14
CA LEU A 120 20.70 -36.66 0.53
C LEU A 120 20.05 -36.10 -0.74
N TYR A 121 19.95 -36.87 -1.82
CA TYR A 121 19.38 -36.36 -3.07
C TYR A 121 18.45 -37.32 -3.80
N ARG A 122 17.54 -36.77 -4.60
CA ARG A 122 16.70 -37.50 -5.55
C ARG A 122 16.47 -36.67 -6.81
N ALA A 123 16.37 -37.32 -7.96
CA ALA A 123 16.03 -36.66 -9.22
C ALA A 123 14.51 -36.53 -9.37
N TYR A 124 14.07 -35.38 -9.90
CA TYR A 124 12.67 -35.05 -10.15
C TYR A 124 12.49 -34.59 -11.59
N ALA A 125 11.41 -35.02 -12.21
CA ALA A 125 11.04 -34.59 -13.55
C ALA A 125 10.44 -33.16 -13.52
N GLN A 126 10.45 -32.48 -14.67
CA GLN A 126 9.75 -31.21 -14.81
C GLN A 126 8.25 -31.38 -14.53
N GLY A 127 7.71 -30.50 -13.68
CA GLY A 127 6.32 -30.46 -13.26
C GLY A 127 6.01 -31.38 -12.07
N GLU A 128 6.96 -32.18 -11.61
CA GLU A 128 6.77 -33.06 -10.45
C GLU A 128 6.66 -32.23 -9.16
N GLU A 129 5.79 -32.68 -8.26
CA GLU A 129 5.64 -32.09 -6.93
C GLU A 129 6.61 -32.77 -5.96
N VAL A 130 7.33 -31.96 -5.20
CA VAL A 130 8.18 -32.39 -4.10
C VAL A 130 7.40 -32.15 -2.81
N CYS A 131 7.15 -33.22 -2.07
CA CYS A 131 6.54 -33.18 -0.74
C CYS A 131 7.53 -33.78 0.25
N LEU A 132 8.14 -32.94 1.09
CA LEU A 132 9.01 -33.37 2.16
C LEU A 132 8.24 -33.22 3.48
N PRO A 133 7.93 -34.32 4.17
CA PRO A 133 7.14 -34.25 5.39
C PRO A 133 7.92 -33.58 6.52
N GLY A 134 7.17 -32.99 7.46
CA GLY A 134 7.72 -32.63 8.76
C GLY A 134 8.08 -33.86 9.57
N PHE A 135 9.04 -33.72 10.47
CA PHE A 135 9.43 -34.76 11.41
C PHE A 135 9.60 -34.15 12.80
N GLU A 136 9.34 -34.95 13.83
CA GLU A 136 9.51 -34.56 15.22
C GLU A 136 10.89 -34.99 15.74
N GLY A 137 11.58 -34.16 16.52
CA GLY A 137 12.87 -34.54 17.09
C GLY A 137 13.66 -33.43 17.79
N ALA A 138 14.63 -33.82 18.61
CA ALA A 138 15.52 -32.91 19.36
C ALA A 138 16.72 -32.43 18.54
N CYS A 139 16.54 -32.17 17.25
CA CYS A 139 17.58 -31.69 16.37
C CYS A 139 17.02 -30.64 15.40
N PRO A 140 17.87 -29.71 14.92
CA PRO A 140 17.48 -28.78 13.86
C PRO A 140 17.03 -29.52 12.61
N HIS A 141 16.10 -28.89 11.89
CA HIS A 141 15.54 -29.45 10.66
C HIS A 141 16.53 -29.43 9.47
N TYR A 142 16.03 -29.84 8.30
CA TYR A 142 16.77 -29.84 7.03
C TYR A 142 16.62 -28.52 6.27
N THR A 143 17.52 -28.21 5.34
CA THR A 143 17.28 -27.25 4.25
C THR A 143 17.23 -27.99 2.91
N VAL A 144 16.52 -27.41 1.94
CA VAL A 144 16.32 -28.00 0.61
C VAL A 144 17.02 -27.15 -0.43
N ILE A 145 17.76 -27.80 -1.32
CA ILE A 145 18.48 -27.16 -2.42
C ILE A 145 18.10 -27.89 -3.70
N VAL A 146 17.73 -27.15 -4.73
CA VAL A 146 17.25 -27.66 -6.01
C VAL A 146 18.22 -27.22 -7.09
N CYS A 147 18.83 -28.18 -7.77
CA CYS A 147 19.86 -27.94 -8.78
C CYS A 147 19.40 -28.49 -10.13
N PRO A 148 19.45 -27.71 -11.22
CA PRO A 148 19.01 -28.18 -12.53
C PRO A 148 19.91 -29.30 -13.05
N LEU A 149 19.31 -30.27 -13.73
CA LEU A 149 20.04 -31.29 -14.50
C LEU A 149 20.40 -30.82 -15.91
N THR A 150 19.67 -29.84 -16.43
CA THR A 150 19.87 -29.25 -17.75
C THR A 150 20.06 -27.74 -17.65
N ALA A 151 20.96 -27.18 -18.45
CA ALA A 151 21.13 -25.73 -18.53
C ALA A 151 19.88 -25.08 -19.14
N ASP A 152 19.55 -23.88 -18.68
CA ASP A 152 18.55 -23.04 -19.33
C ASP A 152 19.24 -22.12 -20.33
N VAL A 153 18.64 -21.91 -21.49
CA VAL A 153 19.17 -21.05 -22.55
C VAL A 153 18.10 -20.00 -22.85
N PRO A 154 18.15 -18.84 -22.16
CA PRO A 154 17.09 -17.86 -22.31
C PRO A 154 17.08 -17.23 -23.71
N GLY A 155 15.90 -17.20 -24.32
CA GLY A 155 15.68 -16.54 -25.60
C GLY A 155 15.53 -15.02 -25.47
N PRO A 156 15.70 -14.26 -26.56
CA PRO A 156 15.43 -12.83 -26.57
C PRO A 156 13.93 -12.58 -26.37
N ILE A 157 13.60 -11.52 -25.64
CA ILE A 157 12.22 -11.01 -25.56
C ILE A 157 11.94 -10.28 -26.87
N PRO A 158 10.86 -10.64 -27.59
CA PRO A 158 10.49 -9.91 -28.79
C PRO A 158 10.31 -8.42 -28.48
N CYS A 159 10.81 -7.53 -29.34
CA CYS A 159 10.58 -6.10 -29.18
C CYS A 159 9.18 -5.76 -29.73
N PRO A 160 8.21 -5.35 -28.90
CA PRO A 160 6.90 -5.01 -29.42
C PRO A 160 6.89 -3.62 -30.09
N VAL A 161 5.73 -3.26 -30.63
CA VAL A 161 5.55 -1.96 -31.32
C VAL A 161 5.36 -0.86 -30.30
N TYR A 162 6.30 0.10 -30.27
CA TYR A 162 6.23 1.30 -29.42
C TYR A 162 6.23 2.58 -30.24
N ALA A 163 5.77 3.67 -29.62
CA ALA A 163 6.02 5.00 -30.16
C ALA A 163 7.53 5.29 -30.03
N LYS A 164 8.16 5.67 -31.15
CA LYS A 164 9.58 6.08 -31.17
C LYS A 164 9.84 7.30 -30.28
N SER A 165 8.84 8.17 -30.13
CA SER A 165 8.90 9.33 -29.25
C SER A 165 7.48 9.79 -28.90
N VAL A 166 7.27 10.24 -27.66
CA VAL A 166 6.02 10.90 -27.24
C VAL A 166 6.28 12.39 -27.05
N SER A 167 5.63 13.23 -27.85
CA SER A 167 5.85 14.69 -27.85
C SER A 167 4.99 15.46 -26.84
N GLN A 168 3.84 14.92 -26.47
CA GLN A 168 2.96 15.54 -25.47
C GLN A 168 3.55 15.36 -24.07
N THR A 169 3.68 16.46 -23.33
CA THR A 169 4.16 16.46 -21.94
C THR A 169 3.02 16.83 -20.99
N HIS A 170 2.94 16.16 -19.84
CA HIS A 170 2.03 16.55 -18.77
C HIS A 170 2.70 17.59 -17.86
N PRO A 171 2.11 18.79 -17.67
CA PRO A 171 2.62 19.76 -16.71
C PRO A 171 2.30 19.29 -15.29
N SER A 172 3.33 18.98 -14.50
CA SER A 172 3.17 18.72 -13.07
C SER A 172 3.07 20.06 -12.32
N LEU A 173 1.94 20.31 -11.68
CA LEU A 173 1.76 21.45 -10.79
C LEU A 173 1.82 20.96 -9.34
N PRO A 174 2.49 21.70 -8.42
CA PRO A 174 2.47 21.35 -7.01
C PRO A 174 1.03 21.36 -6.49
N ALA A 175 0.57 20.22 -5.99
CA ALA A 175 -0.67 20.17 -5.24
C ALA A 175 -0.44 20.86 -3.88
N ALA A 176 -1.44 21.59 -3.41
CA ALA A 176 -1.33 22.34 -2.18
C ALA A 176 -2.59 22.24 -1.33
N TRP A 177 -2.38 22.57 -0.07
CA TRP A 177 -3.43 23.00 0.82
C TRP A 177 -3.67 24.49 0.66
N GLN A 178 -4.94 24.87 0.63
CA GLN A 178 -5.31 26.28 0.61
C GLN A 178 -5.89 26.74 1.94
N VAL A 179 -6.62 25.88 2.65
CA VAL A 179 -7.27 26.21 3.93
C VAL A 179 -7.26 24.99 4.83
N HIS A 180 -6.91 25.15 6.10
CA HIS A 180 -7.16 24.16 7.13
C HIS A 180 -7.44 24.84 8.47
N GLU A 181 -8.72 25.08 8.74
CA GLU A 181 -9.16 25.87 9.89
C GLU A 181 -9.99 25.02 10.86
N VAL A 182 -9.50 24.96 12.10
CA VAL A 182 -10.22 24.45 13.29
C VAL A 182 -10.51 25.59 14.30
N PHE A 183 -10.26 26.85 13.89
CA PHE A 183 -10.58 28.08 14.63
C PHE A 183 -9.91 28.27 16.01
N CYS A 184 -9.14 27.30 16.51
CA CYS A 184 -8.47 27.36 17.80
C CYS A 184 -7.46 28.51 17.95
N GLY A 185 -6.94 29.05 16.83
CA GLY A 185 -6.07 30.23 16.83
C GLY A 185 -6.80 31.57 16.99
N MET A 186 -8.13 31.61 16.91
CA MET A 186 -8.91 32.87 16.85
C MET A 186 -9.55 33.22 18.20
N PRO A 187 -9.47 34.47 18.71
CA PRO A 187 -10.03 34.85 20.01
C PRO A 187 -11.54 34.55 20.13
N LEU A 188 -11.98 34.15 21.33
CA LEU A 188 -13.41 33.90 21.60
C LEU A 188 -14.21 35.21 21.53
N GLY A 189 -15.41 35.13 20.95
CA GLY A 189 -16.34 36.26 20.80
C GLY A 189 -16.09 37.12 19.56
N ASP A 190 -14.91 37.05 18.96
CA ASP A 190 -14.56 37.83 17.77
C ASP A 190 -15.20 37.24 16.50
N ALA A 191 -15.36 38.08 15.48
CA ALA A 191 -15.63 37.61 14.12
C ALA A 191 -14.39 36.92 13.53
N PRO A 192 -14.55 35.83 12.76
CA PRO A 192 -13.42 35.11 12.16
C PRO A 192 -12.69 35.98 11.12
N LYS A 193 -11.44 36.37 11.43
CA LYS A 193 -10.69 37.41 10.70
C LYS A 193 -10.45 37.16 9.21
N ASP A 194 -10.36 35.89 8.79
CA ASP A 194 -10.06 35.52 7.39
C ASP A 194 -11.30 35.13 6.57
N PHE A 195 -12.47 35.55 7.04
CA PHE A 195 -13.75 35.27 6.43
C PHE A 195 -14.57 36.55 6.29
N THR A 196 -15.29 36.66 5.19
CA THR A 196 -16.29 37.72 5.03
C THR A 196 -17.54 37.31 5.80
N CYS A 197 -17.88 38.09 6.83
CA CYS A 197 -19.07 37.87 7.64
C CYS A 197 -20.13 38.92 7.31
N GLN A 198 -21.38 38.48 7.19
CA GLN A 198 -22.56 39.37 7.23
C GLN A 198 -23.49 38.89 8.35
N GLY A 199 -23.97 39.81 9.18
CA GLY A 199 -24.72 39.45 10.40
C GLY A 199 -23.81 39.02 11.55
N ASP A 200 -24.37 38.29 12.52
CA ASP A 200 -23.66 37.90 13.73
C ASP A 200 -22.98 36.53 13.56
N CYS A 201 -21.66 36.56 13.40
CA CYS A 201 -20.77 35.40 13.32
C CYS A 201 -19.70 35.54 14.40
N ARG A 202 -19.60 34.60 15.34
CA ARG A 202 -18.63 34.66 16.45
C ARG A 202 -17.87 33.37 16.60
N VAL A 203 -16.59 33.48 16.92
CA VAL A 203 -15.81 32.35 17.40
C VAL A 203 -16.30 31.97 18.79
N ALA A 204 -16.70 30.72 18.96
CA ALA A 204 -17.25 30.19 20.20
C ALA A 204 -16.48 28.95 20.66
N GLN A 205 -16.62 28.60 21.93
CA GLN A 205 -16.19 27.29 22.41
C GLN A 205 -17.15 26.23 21.89
N TRP A 206 -16.60 25.10 21.46
CA TRP A 206 -17.44 23.99 21.05
C TRP A 206 -18.09 23.34 22.27
N LYS A 207 -19.42 23.18 22.24
CA LYS A 207 -20.20 22.73 23.40
C LYS A 207 -19.80 21.32 23.88
N ARG A 208 -19.42 20.44 22.96
CA ARG A 208 -19.07 19.04 23.28
C ARG A 208 -17.64 18.90 23.82
N GLU A 209 -16.72 19.80 23.44
CA GLU A 209 -15.37 19.87 24.01
C GLU A 209 -14.90 21.32 24.13
N PRO A 210 -14.96 21.94 25.33
CA PRO A 210 -14.65 23.36 25.53
C PRO A 210 -13.22 23.81 25.19
N ARG A 211 -12.31 22.84 24.99
CA ARG A 211 -10.94 23.09 24.52
C ARG A 211 -10.88 23.44 23.02
N ARG A 212 -11.93 23.11 22.27
CA ARG A 212 -12.05 23.36 20.83
C ARG A 212 -12.82 24.65 20.57
N ARG A 213 -12.60 25.23 19.39
CA ARG A 213 -13.33 26.40 18.91
C ARG A 213 -14.12 26.06 17.65
N CYS A 214 -15.19 26.80 17.44
CA CYS A 214 -16.01 26.77 16.23
C CYS A 214 -16.39 28.21 15.87
N VAL A 215 -16.92 28.42 14.66
CA VAL A 215 -17.60 29.67 14.31
C VAL A 215 -19.10 29.43 14.42
N ARG A 216 -19.75 30.13 15.34
CA ARG A 216 -21.21 30.13 15.48
C ARG A 216 -21.81 31.25 14.64
N LEU A 217 -22.78 30.90 13.81
CA LEU A 217 -23.55 31.79 12.98
C LEU A 217 -24.97 31.86 13.56
N TYR A 218 -25.47 33.07 13.78
CA TYR A 218 -26.81 33.32 14.29
C TYR A 218 -27.80 33.62 13.15
N ALA A 219 -29.05 33.87 13.54
CA ALA A 219 -30.17 34.19 12.65
C ALA A 219 -29.78 35.16 11.51
N GLY A 220 -29.95 34.70 10.27
CA GLY A 220 -29.70 35.47 9.05
C GLY A 220 -28.23 35.74 8.75
N ALA A 221 -27.29 35.23 9.56
CA ALA A 221 -25.87 35.44 9.34
C ALA A 221 -25.32 34.60 8.19
N SER A 222 -24.28 35.09 7.54
CA SER A 222 -23.53 34.37 6.52
C SER A 222 -22.03 34.51 6.71
N LEU A 223 -21.33 33.47 6.30
CA LEU A 223 -19.89 33.34 6.35
C LEU A 223 -19.39 32.91 4.97
N GLN A 224 -18.41 33.64 4.43
CA GLN A 224 -17.85 33.36 3.12
C GLN A 224 -16.32 33.36 3.14
N LYS A 225 -15.73 32.50 2.33
CA LYS A 225 -14.28 32.50 2.08
C LYS A 225 -14.01 32.20 0.61
N SER A 226 -13.29 33.11 -0.05
CA SER A 226 -12.77 32.90 -1.39
C SER A 226 -11.36 32.30 -1.30
N VAL A 227 -11.09 31.30 -2.11
CA VAL A 227 -9.87 30.50 -2.09
C VAL A 227 -9.39 30.30 -3.52
N LYS A 228 -8.11 30.54 -3.81
CA LYS A 228 -7.55 30.20 -5.12
C LYS A 228 -7.26 28.70 -5.18
N THR A 229 -7.82 27.99 -6.14
CA THR A 229 -7.64 26.52 -6.29
C THR A 229 -7.22 26.14 -7.70
N GLY A 230 -6.80 24.89 -7.93
CA GLY A 230 -6.48 24.39 -9.27
C GLY A 230 -7.69 24.14 -10.19
N GLY A 231 -8.93 24.29 -9.70
CA GLY A 231 -10.15 23.91 -10.43
C GLY A 231 -10.56 22.45 -10.23
N SER A 232 -9.74 21.65 -9.54
CA SER A 232 -10.08 20.31 -9.04
C SER A 232 -9.60 20.20 -7.60
N ASP A 233 -10.53 20.12 -6.66
CA ASP A 233 -10.27 20.31 -5.24
C ASP A 233 -11.25 19.54 -4.36
N ILE A 234 -10.85 19.38 -3.10
CA ILE A 234 -11.65 18.77 -2.05
C ILE A 234 -11.87 19.82 -0.96
N ALA A 235 -13.13 20.15 -0.69
CA ALA A 235 -13.54 20.93 0.47
C ALA A 235 -14.23 20.03 1.50
N GLU A 236 -13.65 19.93 2.70
CA GLU A 236 -14.15 19.16 3.83
C GLU A 236 -14.63 20.10 4.93
N LEU A 237 -15.81 19.81 5.46
CA LEU A 237 -16.44 20.61 6.50
C LEU A 237 -17.05 19.76 7.61
N SER A 238 -17.14 20.37 8.79
CA SER A 238 -17.99 19.91 9.89
C SER A 238 -18.95 21.00 10.30
N VAL A 239 -20.24 20.70 10.20
CA VAL A 239 -21.30 21.65 10.49
C VAL A 239 -22.29 21.05 11.47
N SER A 240 -22.55 21.75 12.57
CA SER A 240 -23.60 21.39 13.53
C SER A 240 -24.78 22.36 13.38
N VAL A 241 -25.97 21.85 13.10
CA VAL A 241 -27.20 22.63 12.97
C VAL A 241 -27.93 22.68 14.32
N LEU A 242 -27.91 23.86 14.95
CA LEU A 242 -28.51 24.07 16.26
C LEU A 242 -30.01 24.40 16.16
N SER A 243 -30.44 25.13 15.15
CA SER A 243 -31.85 25.39 14.86
C SER A 243 -32.04 25.84 13.42
N GLY A 244 -33.29 25.78 12.94
CA GLY A 244 -33.67 26.24 11.61
C GLY A 244 -32.91 25.51 10.49
N LYS A 245 -32.67 26.24 9.39
CA LYS A 245 -32.00 25.73 8.19
C LYS A 245 -30.64 26.39 8.01
N THR A 246 -29.68 25.62 7.51
CA THR A 246 -28.35 26.12 7.14
C THR A 246 -27.98 25.65 5.75
N THR A 247 -27.69 26.58 4.84
CA THR A 247 -27.21 26.24 3.49
C THR A 247 -25.70 26.36 3.45
N VAL A 248 -25.03 25.31 2.99
CA VAL A 248 -23.59 25.28 2.75
C VAL A 248 -23.35 25.10 1.26
N SER A 249 -22.41 25.86 0.69
CA SER A 249 -22.03 25.77 -0.70
C SER A 249 -20.52 25.77 -0.89
N TRP A 250 -20.09 25.00 -1.89
CA TRP A 250 -18.76 25.06 -2.47
C TRP A 250 -18.88 25.24 -3.99
N CYS A 251 -18.40 26.36 -4.52
CA CYS A 251 -18.44 26.66 -5.97
C CYS A 251 -19.84 26.53 -6.59
N GLY A 252 -20.91 26.86 -5.86
CA GLY A 252 -22.28 26.78 -6.35
C GLY A 252 -22.93 25.39 -6.24
N ALA A 253 -22.17 24.33 -5.93
CA ALA A 253 -22.78 23.10 -5.43
C ALA A 253 -23.21 23.37 -3.98
N PHE A 254 -24.51 23.25 -3.68
CA PHE A 254 -25.02 23.57 -2.35
C PHE A 254 -25.93 22.49 -1.77
N ILE A 255 -25.93 22.45 -0.45
CA ILE A 255 -26.72 21.55 0.38
C ILE A 255 -27.41 22.39 1.43
N THR A 256 -28.71 22.16 1.65
CA THR A 256 -29.44 22.72 2.79
C THR A 256 -29.54 21.66 3.88
N LEU A 257 -29.10 22.02 5.08
CA LEU A 257 -29.03 21.17 6.25
C LEU A 257 -30.12 21.58 7.24
N GLU A 258 -30.80 20.60 7.78
CA GLU A 258 -31.76 20.71 8.87
C GLU A 258 -31.53 19.53 9.82
N ARG A 259 -31.92 19.64 11.08
CA ARG A 259 -31.80 18.48 11.99
C ARG A 259 -32.55 17.28 11.40
N GLY A 260 -31.90 16.12 11.34
CA GLY A 260 -32.53 14.90 10.83
C GLY A 260 -32.34 14.63 9.33
N HIS A 261 -32.03 15.65 8.52
CA HIS A 261 -32.06 15.52 7.06
C HIS A 261 -31.24 16.57 6.30
N ALA A 262 -30.89 16.28 5.05
CA ALA A 262 -30.21 17.21 4.16
C ALA A 262 -30.84 17.21 2.75
N LEU A 263 -30.85 18.36 2.09
CA LEU A 263 -31.40 18.56 0.75
C LEU A 263 -30.28 18.98 -0.22
N LEU A 264 -30.05 18.19 -1.27
CA LEU A 264 -29.11 18.55 -2.33
C LEU A 264 -29.80 19.45 -3.36
N ASN A 265 -29.20 20.61 -3.63
CA ASN A 265 -29.68 21.61 -4.58
C ASN A 265 -31.19 21.96 -4.42
N GLY A 266 -31.69 21.86 -3.18
CA GLY A 266 -33.10 22.09 -2.83
C GLY A 266 -34.11 21.02 -3.26
N GLY A 267 -33.69 19.93 -3.92
CA GLY A 267 -34.61 18.95 -4.53
C GLY A 267 -34.54 17.52 -4.02
N LEU A 268 -33.34 17.00 -3.70
CA LEU A 268 -33.18 15.60 -3.28
C LEU A 268 -32.97 15.52 -1.77
N ALA A 269 -33.93 14.95 -1.04
CA ALA A 269 -33.80 14.64 0.37
C ALA A 269 -32.94 13.38 0.57
N VAL A 270 -31.82 13.53 1.28
CA VAL A 270 -30.99 12.42 1.76
C VAL A 270 -31.48 12.11 3.18
N GLY A 271 -31.99 10.87 3.34
CA GLY A 271 -32.97 10.46 4.35
C GLY A 271 -32.60 10.49 5.85
N GLN A 272 -33.48 9.84 6.62
CA GLN A 272 -33.56 9.79 8.09
C GLN A 272 -32.29 9.24 8.77
N GLU A 273 -32.05 9.66 10.02
CA GLU A 273 -30.89 9.38 10.89
C GLU A 273 -29.64 10.26 10.71
N LEU A 274 -29.68 11.27 9.83
CA LEU A 274 -28.68 12.33 9.86
C LEU A 274 -28.90 13.15 11.14
N GLY A 275 -27.99 13.09 12.10
CA GLY A 275 -28.14 13.81 13.37
C GLY A 275 -28.19 15.35 13.24
N ASP A 276 -27.75 16.05 14.27
CA ASP A 276 -27.58 17.50 14.22
C ASP A 276 -26.22 17.92 13.63
N ARG A 277 -25.26 17.00 13.54
CA ARG A 277 -23.90 17.23 13.07
C ARG A 277 -23.64 16.51 11.74
N PHE A 278 -23.08 17.25 10.80
CA PHE A 278 -22.86 16.84 9.42
C PHE A 278 -21.38 16.94 9.05
N ARG A 279 -20.82 15.83 8.58
CA ARG A 279 -19.52 15.79 7.89
C ARG A 279 -19.75 15.89 6.40
N ILE A 280 -19.25 16.95 5.79
CA ILE A 280 -19.52 17.26 4.38
C ILE A 280 -18.20 17.23 3.63
N ARG A 281 -18.15 16.55 2.49
CA ARG A 281 -17.01 16.61 1.57
C ARG A 281 -17.53 16.92 0.17
N PHE A 282 -17.06 18.03 -0.40
CA PHE A 282 -17.25 18.39 -1.79
C PHE A 282 -16.00 17.99 -2.57
N VAL A 283 -16.16 17.08 -3.53
CA VAL A 283 -15.10 16.61 -4.42
C VAL A 283 -15.36 17.20 -5.80
N ARG A 284 -14.67 18.29 -6.13
CA ARG A 284 -14.88 19.06 -7.36
C ARG A 284 -13.91 18.62 -8.45
N HIS A 285 -14.45 18.31 -9.64
CA HIS A 285 -13.67 18.05 -10.84
C HIS A 285 -14.51 18.31 -12.10
N ASP A 286 -13.93 19.01 -13.08
CA ASP A 286 -14.53 19.31 -14.39
C ASP A 286 -15.98 19.88 -14.36
N GLY A 287 -16.28 20.75 -13.39
CA GLY A 287 -17.61 21.36 -13.25
C GLY A 287 -18.69 20.42 -12.69
N GLN A 288 -18.28 19.25 -12.22
CA GLN A 288 -19.07 18.37 -11.38
C GLN A 288 -18.50 18.37 -9.97
N CYS A 289 -19.37 18.20 -8.98
CA CYS A 289 -19.01 18.09 -7.58
C CYS A 289 -19.71 16.89 -6.96
N GLU A 290 -18.95 15.86 -6.65
CA GLU A 290 -19.45 14.75 -5.85
C GLU A 290 -19.53 15.19 -4.38
N VAL A 291 -20.71 15.05 -3.80
CA VAL A 291 -21.04 15.49 -2.46
C VAL A 291 -21.15 14.29 -1.55
N TRP A 292 -20.40 14.29 -0.46
CA TRP A 292 -20.48 13.27 0.58
C TRP A 292 -21.05 13.86 1.86
N LEU A 293 -21.91 13.09 2.52
CA LEU A 293 -22.47 13.37 3.83
C LEU A 293 -22.21 12.19 4.76
N ASN A 294 -21.61 12.43 5.92
CA ASN A 294 -21.31 11.42 6.95
C ASN A 294 -20.66 10.15 6.37
N CYS A 295 -19.64 10.37 5.53
CA CYS A 295 -18.85 9.33 4.85
C CYS A 295 -19.61 8.51 3.77
N ARG A 296 -20.76 8.99 3.28
CA ARG A 296 -21.49 8.38 2.17
C ARG A 296 -21.67 9.38 1.01
N VAL A 297 -21.58 8.90 -0.23
CA VAL A 297 -21.92 9.70 -1.41
C VAL A 297 -23.41 10.04 -1.34
N ALA A 298 -23.72 11.33 -1.30
CA ALA A 298 -25.06 11.88 -1.27
C ALA A 298 -25.57 12.20 -2.68
N GLY A 299 -24.68 12.54 -3.61
CA GLY A 299 -24.99 12.78 -5.01
C GLY A 299 -23.90 13.54 -5.74
N VAL A 300 -24.11 13.81 -7.03
CA VAL A 300 -23.23 14.64 -7.86
C VAL A 300 -24.01 15.88 -8.30
N LEU A 301 -23.43 17.05 -8.06
CA LEU A 301 -24.04 18.35 -8.36
C LEU A 301 -23.21 19.12 -9.38
N PRO A 302 -23.84 19.91 -10.27
CA PRO A 302 -23.09 20.85 -11.09
C PRO A 302 -22.44 21.92 -10.21
N CYS A 303 -21.26 22.38 -10.59
CA CYS A 303 -20.55 23.46 -9.91
C CYS A 303 -19.83 24.38 -10.90
N GLN A 304 -19.46 25.57 -10.42
CA GLN A 304 -18.69 26.52 -11.20
C GLN A 304 -17.32 25.93 -11.60
N LYS A 305 -16.96 26.11 -12.87
CA LYS A 305 -15.61 25.85 -13.38
C LYS A 305 -14.74 27.08 -13.11
N GLY A 306 -13.50 26.86 -12.66
CA GLY A 306 -12.54 27.94 -12.46
C GLY A 306 -11.61 27.74 -11.26
N GLN A 307 -10.55 28.54 -11.24
CA GLN A 307 -9.47 28.51 -10.26
C GLN A 307 -9.76 29.33 -8.98
N THR A 308 -11.04 29.66 -8.74
CA THR A 308 -11.47 30.34 -7.53
C THR A 308 -12.60 29.55 -6.90
N GLY A 309 -12.29 28.92 -5.78
CA GLY A 309 -13.24 28.26 -4.90
C GLY A 309 -13.94 29.27 -4.01
N LEU A 310 -15.27 29.28 -4.00
CA LEU A 310 -16.06 30.09 -3.06
C LEU A 310 -16.78 29.15 -2.10
N PHE A 311 -16.39 29.23 -0.82
CA PHE A 311 -17.14 28.68 0.29
C PHE A 311 -18.16 29.70 0.77
N THR A 312 -19.40 29.24 0.96
CA THR A 312 -20.46 30.02 1.58
C THR A 312 -21.22 29.15 2.57
N MET A 313 -21.50 29.70 3.76
CA MET A 313 -22.44 29.16 4.73
C MET A 313 -23.43 30.24 5.09
N LEU A 314 -24.72 29.94 5.01
CA LEU A 314 -25.83 30.85 5.27
C LEU A 314 -26.79 30.20 6.25
N VAL A 315 -27.16 30.94 7.29
CA VAL A 315 -28.15 30.50 8.28
C VAL A 315 -29.48 31.23 8.04
N SER A 316 -30.58 30.49 8.15
CA SER A 316 -31.94 31.05 8.03
C SER A 316 -32.23 32.11 9.10
N GLN A 317 -33.28 32.92 8.91
CA GLN A 317 -33.66 33.99 9.84
C GLN A 317 -34.06 33.51 11.25
N GLU A 318 -34.32 32.22 11.43
CA GLU A 318 -34.63 31.59 12.73
C GLU A 318 -33.60 30.51 13.10
N GLY A 319 -32.53 30.40 12.32
CA GLY A 319 -31.54 29.34 12.46
C GLY A 319 -30.33 29.74 13.28
N GLU A 320 -29.63 28.71 13.73
CA GLU A 320 -28.30 28.81 14.31
C GLU A 320 -27.49 27.60 13.90
N ALA A 321 -26.21 27.81 13.58
CA ALA A 321 -25.31 26.71 13.24
C ALA A 321 -23.86 27.01 13.62
N GLU A 322 -23.07 25.94 13.75
CA GLU A 322 -21.65 26.00 14.08
C GLU A 322 -20.83 25.35 12.96
N LEU A 323 -19.79 26.05 12.52
CA LEU A 323 -18.73 25.52 11.65
C LEU A 323 -17.54 25.12 12.50
N GLU A 324 -17.21 23.83 12.52
CA GLU A 324 -16.15 23.26 13.37
C GLU A 324 -14.85 23.02 12.60
N LEU A 325 -14.95 22.76 11.29
CA LEU A 325 -13.81 22.53 10.40
C LEU A 325 -14.12 23.11 9.03
N LEU A 326 -13.16 23.82 8.44
CA LEU A 326 -13.11 24.09 7.00
C LEU A 326 -11.72 23.73 6.49
N SER A 327 -11.69 22.82 5.52
CA SER A 327 -10.45 22.29 4.96
C SER A 327 -10.55 22.26 3.44
N VAL A 328 -9.72 23.01 2.73
CA VAL A 328 -9.69 23.05 1.26
C VAL A 328 -8.29 22.67 0.78
N ARG A 329 -8.25 21.71 -0.13
CA ARG A 329 -7.02 21.19 -0.71
C ARG A 329 -7.22 20.79 -2.16
N ASP A 330 -6.15 20.75 -2.95
CA ASP A 330 -6.23 20.21 -4.32
C ASP A 330 -6.57 18.72 -4.31
N GLN A 331 -7.29 18.27 -5.34
CA GLN A 331 -7.64 16.87 -5.49
C GLN A 331 -6.48 16.09 -6.14
N THR A 332 -5.81 15.26 -5.33
CA THR A 332 -4.62 14.51 -5.74
C THR A 332 -4.89 13.09 -6.23
N SER A 333 -6.12 12.59 -6.09
CA SER A 333 -6.46 11.21 -6.48
C SER A 333 -6.88 11.06 -7.94
N LEU A 334 -6.80 12.13 -8.74
CA LEU A 334 -7.12 12.10 -10.16
C LEU A 334 -5.91 11.61 -10.97
N PRO A 335 -6.09 10.57 -11.81
CA PRO A 335 -5.04 10.12 -12.71
C PRO A 335 -4.84 11.10 -13.88
N VAL A 336 -3.61 11.19 -14.36
CA VAL A 336 -3.24 11.86 -15.62
C VAL A 336 -3.76 11.05 -16.81
N TRP A 337 -3.67 9.72 -16.73
CA TRP A 337 -4.23 8.80 -17.72
C TRP A 337 -5.09 7.75 -17.03
N ASN A 338 -6.30 7.50 -17.54
CA ASN A 338 -7.24 6.55 -16.93
C ASN A 338 -7.90 5.66 -17.98
N GLU A 339 -7.42 4.44 -18.08
CA GLU A 339 -8.02 3.40 -18.91
C GLU A 339 -8.85 2.44 -18.05
N ARG A 340 -10.13 2.33 -18.40
CA ARG A 340 -11.12 1.41 -17.82
C ARG A 340 -11.84 0.60 -18.92
N PHE A 341 -11.39 0.71 -20.17
CA PHE A 341 -11.89 0.01 -21.36
C PHE A 341 -13.39 0.19 -21.61
N THR A 342 -13.94 1.34 -21.21
CA THR A 342 -15.34 1.71 -21.43
C THR A 342 -15.60 2.15 -22.88
N ALA A 343 -14.56 2.57 -23.59
CA ALA A 343 -14.55 2.94 -25.00
C ALA A 343 -13.44 2.20 -25.75
N PRO A 344 -13.41 2.24 -27.09
CA PRO A 344 -12.34 1.60 -27.86
C PRO A 344 -10.95 2.18 -27.63
N GLU A 345 -9.95 1.30 -27.63
CA GLU A 345 -8.55 1.51 -27.29
C GLU A 345 -7.78 2.19 -28.43
N LYS A 346 -8.28 3.34 -28.91
CA LYS A 346 -7.80 4.01 -30.12
C LYS A 346 -6.35 4.51 -30.03
N ASP A 347 -5.90 4.84 -28.82
CA ASP A 347 -4.57 5.40 -28.58
C ASP A 347 -3.52 4.31 -28.27
N TRP A 348 -3.92 3.04 -28.22
CA TRP A 348 -3.03 1.92 -27.95
C TRP A 348 -2.35 1.42 -29.24
N LEU A 349 -1.12 0.96 -29.09
CA LEU A 349 -0.34 0.34 -30.17
C LEU A 349 -0.31 -1.18 -29.97
N PHE A 350 -0.51 -1.93 -31.05
CA PHE A 350 -0.54 -3.40 -31.01
C PHE A 350 0.49 -3.96 -31.97
N ALA A 351 1.21 -5.01 -31.55
CA ALA A 351 2.11 -5.72 -32.46
C ALA A 351 1.32 -6.48 -33.54
N PRO A 352 1.91 -6.73 -34.72
CA PRO A 352 1.30 -7.58 -35.74
C PRO A 352 0.85 -8.92 -35.15
N GLN A 353 -0.29 -9.44 -35.61
CA GLN A 353 -0.88 -10.72 -35.15
C GLN A 353 -1.37 -10.73 -33.69
N THR A 354 -1.37 -9.58 -33.00
CA THR A 354 -2.07 -9.41 -31.72
C THR A 354 -3.57 -9.40 -31.95
N VAL A 355 -4.28 -10.26 -31.23
CA VAL A 355 -5.74 -10.31 -31.17
C VAL A 355 -6.16 -9.73 -29.83
N ILE A 356 -7.12 -8.80 -29.89
CA ILE A 356 -7.65 -8.11 -28.72
C ILE A 356 -9.11 -8.52 -28.53
N VAL A 357 -9.44 -8.96 -27.32
CA VAL A 357 -10.80 -9.36 -26.94
C VAL A 357 -11.21 -8.58 -25.71
N ARG A 358 -12.34 -7.86 -25.77
CA ARG A 358 -12.92 -7.26 -24.57
C ARG A 358 -13.61 -8.31 -23.73
N GLU A 359 -13.29 -8.36 -22.44
CA GLU A 359 -13.89 -9.29 -21.49
C GLU A 359 -14.59 -8.55 -20.35
N SER A 360 -15.57 -9.19 -19.72
CA SER A 360 -16.21 -8.66 -18.51
C SER A 360 -15.30 -8.87 -17.31
N LEU A 361 -15.17 -7.86 -16.46
CA LEU A 361 -14.46 -8.00 -15.19
C LEU A 361 -15.39 -8.60 -14.12
N PRO A 362 -14.88 -9.44 -13.21
CA PRO A 362 -15.69 -10.07 -12.18
C PRO A 362 -16.22 -9.12 -11.08
N PHE A 363 -15.72 -7.88 -10.98
CA PHE A 363 -15.94 -7.01 -9.82
C PHE A 363 -16.61 -5.65 -10.13
N ALA A 364 -16.98 -5.37 -11.39
CA ALA A 364 -17.71 -4.15 -11.79
C ALA A 364 -18.35 -4.31 -13.18
N ALA A 365 -19.23 -3.39 -13.59
CA ALA A 365 -19.66 -3.21 -14.99
C ALA A 365 -18.52 -2.75 -15.93
N GLY A 366 -17.26 -2.84 -15.49
CA GLY A 366 -16.07 -2.53 -16.25
C GLY A 366 -15.71 -3.64 -17.22
N LYS A 367 -15.04 -3.26 -18.31
CA LYS A 367 -14.48 -4.21 -19.28
C LYS A 367 -12.97 -4.30 -19.06
N GLY A 368 -12.41 -5.46 -19.37
CA GLY A 368 -10.98 -5.69 -19.48
C GLY A 368 -10.57 -5.92 -20.93
N LEU A 369 -9.28 -5.85 -21.17
CA LEU A 369 -8.63 -6.09 -22.45
C LEU A 369 -7.83 -7.40 -22.37
N ARG A 370 -8.27 -8.45 -23.05
CA ARG A 370 -7.49 -9.67 -23.22
C ARG A 370 -6.62 -9.55 -24.47
N ILE A 371 -5.31 -9.60 -24.25
CA ILE A 371 -4.26 -9.62 -25.26
C ILE A 371 -3.89 -11.08 -25.52
N GLN A 372 -3.90 -11.52 -26.77
CA GLN A 372 -3.52 -12.88 -27.16
C GLN A 372 -2.99 -12.92 -28.59
N GLY A 373 -2.25 -13.96 -28.96
CA GLY A 373 -1.78 -14.12 -30.33
C GLY A 373 -0.66 -15.16 -30.44
N ARG A 374 -0.36 -15.58 -31.68
CA ARG A 374 0.80 -16.44 -31.94
C ARG A 374 2.05 -15.57 -31.98
N GLY A 375 3.13 -15.99 -31.31
CA GLY A 375 4.37 -15.21 -31.26
C GLY A 375 4.29 -14.03 -30.29
N ALA A 376 4.85 -12.89 -30.66
CA ALA A 376 5.08 -11.70 -29.83
C ALA A 376 3.84 -10.82 -29.60
N ALA A 377 2.72 -11.41 -29.15
CA ALA A 377 1.51 -10.63 -28.87
C ALA A 377 1.78 -9.58 -27.78
N SER A 378 1.43 -8.33 -28.08
CA SER A 378 1.72 -7.21 -27.20
C SER A 378 0.80 -6.03 -27.43
N ALA A 379 0.55 -5.28 -26.37
CA ALA A 379 -0.17 -4.01 -26.42
C ALA A 379 0.59 -2.95 -25.63
N VAL A 380 0.65 -1.73 -26.16
CA VAL A 380 1.37 -0.61 -25.56
C VAL A 380 0.43 0.58 -25.46
N CYS A 381 0.35 1.16 -24.28
CA CYS A 381 -0.40 2.37 -24.03
C CYS A 381 0.59 3.55 -23.87
N PRO A 382 0.70 4.45 -24.87
CA PRO A 382 1.35 5.73 -24.69
C PRO A 382 0.45 6.68 -23.88
N PHE A 383 1.06 7.54 -23.08
CA PHE A 383 0.40 8.60 -22.32
C PHE A 383 1.31 9.84 -22.28
N PRO A 384 0.78 11.03 -21.93
CA PRO A 384 1.60 12.24 -21.85
C PRO A 384 2.85 12.05 -20.99
N ALA A 385 4.01 12.49 -21.49
CA ALA A 385 5.29 12.30 -20.83
C ALA A 385 5.34 13.05 -19.48
N MET A 386 5.67 12.33 -18.42
CA MET A 386 5.74 12.84 -17.04
C MET A 386 7.19 12.87 -16.54
N GLN A 387 7.67 14.06 -16.15
CA GLN A 387 9.09 14.33 -15.82
C GLN A 387 9.43 14.23 -14.32
N GLY A 388 8.42 14.02 -13.47
CA GLY A 388 8.55 14.01 -12.01
C GLY A 388 8.37 12.61 -11.39
N PRO A 389 7.89 12.52 -10.15
CA PRO A 389 7.39 11.26 -9.62
C PRO A 389 6.28 10.70 -10.52
N VAL A 390 6.30 9.40 -10.76
CA VAL A 390 5.29 8.71 -11.56
C VAL A 390 4.79 7.48 -10.82
N ARG A 391 3.47 7.42 -10.59
CA ARG A 391 2.82 6.18 -10.15
C ARG A 391 2.04 5.57 -11.30
N ILE A 392 2.23 4.28 -11.52
CA ILE A 392 1.44 3.50 -12.48
C ILE A 392 0.72 2.40 -11.71
N GLU A 393 -0.60 2.36 -11.83
CA GLU A 393 -1.45 1.32 -11.27
C GLU A 393 -2.08 0.55 -12.43
N THR A 394 -1.93 -0.77 -12.44
CA THR A 394 -2.56 -1.63 -13.45
C THR A 394 -3.04 -2.94 -12.85
N THR A 395 -4.16 -3.46 -13.34
CA THR A 395 -4.64 -4.79 -12.98
C THR A 395 -4.41 -5.75 -14.12
N VAL A 396 -3.78 -6.89 -13.84
CA VAL A 396 -3.40 -7.88 -14.86
C VAL A 396 -3.79 -9.28 -14.43
N LYS A 397 -4.08 -10.15 -15.39
CA LYS A 397 -4.35 -11.58 -15.16
C LYS A 397 -3.65 -12.42 -16.24
N PRO A 398 -2.48 -12.99 -15.94
CA PRO A 398 -1.81 -13.94 -16.81
C PRO A 398 -2.53 -15.29 -16.76
N THR A 399 -2.81 -15.92 -17.90
CA THR A 399 -3.70 -17.11 -17.93
C THR A 399 -2.98 -18.45 -17.77
N THR A 400 -1.68 -18.51 -18.05
CA THR A 400 -0.89 -19.77 -18.05
C THR A 400 0.43 -19.60 -17.28
N LYS A 401 1.23 -20.67 -17.21
CA LYS A 401 2.57 -20.68 -16.61
C LYS A 401 3.67 -20.16 -17.55
N ASP A 402 3.31 -19.71 -18.75
CA ASP A 402 4.25 -19.16 -19.73
C ASP A 402 4.89 -17.86 -19.22
N PHE A 403 5.81 -17.31 -20.02
CA PHE A 403 6.44 -16.02 -19.71
C PHE A 403 5.53 -14.87 -20.10
N PHE A 404 5.38 -13.89 -19.20
CA PHE A 404 4.62 -12.67 -19.43
C PHE A 404 5.42 -11.45 -19.02
N ILE A 405 5.35 -10.38 -19.83
CA ILE A 405 5.70 -9.04 -19.37
C ILE A 405 4.41 -8.38 -18.88
N LEU A 406 4.32 -8.20 -17.57
CA LEU A 406 3.20 -7.54 -16.91
C LEU A 406 3.27 -6.02 -17.03
N ALA A 407 4.48 -5.47 -17.13
CA ALA A 407 4.73 -4.06 -17.40
C ALA A 407 6.10 -3.89 -18.07
N ASP A 408 6.15 -3.29 -19.24
CA ASP A 408 7.35 -2.75 -19.91
C ASP A 408 7.22 -1.22 -19.92
N VAL A 409 7.77 -0.55 -18.92
CA VAL A 409 7.65 0.89 -18.78
C VAL A 409 8.80 1.57 -19.50
N ARG A 410 8.47 2.56 -20.32
CA ARG A 410 9.44 3.26 -21.17
C ARG A 410 9.42 4.75 -20.99
N ASP A 411 10.59 5.34 -21.24
CA ASP A 411 10.75 6.77 -21.27
C ASP A 411 10.11 7.41 -22.51
N ALA A 412 10.14 8.75 -22.57
CA ALA A 412 9.61 9.51 -23.70
C ALA A 412 10.34 9.25 -25.04
N GLY A 413 11.57 8.73 -25.00
CA GLY A 413 12.37 8.34 -26.17
C GLY A 413 12.22 6.87 -26.56
N GLY A 414 11.41 6.10 -25.83
CA GLY A 414 11.17 4.68 -26.08
C GLY A 414 12.24 3.74 -25.50
N ALA A 415 13.16 4.22 -24.67
CA ALA A 415 14.10 3.37 -23.94
C ALA A 415 13.38 2.66 -22.77
N VAL A 416 13.80 1.43 -22.46
CA VAL A 416 13.24 0.65 -21.35
C VAL A 416 13.70 1.26 -20.04
N ALA A 417 12.76 1.75 -19.23
CA ALA A 417 13.04 2.29 -17.90
C ALA A 417 12.97 1.19 -16.83
N LEU A 418 11.99 0.30 -16.90
CA LEU A 418 11.89 -0.90 -16.06
C LEU A 418 10.99 -1.97 -16.69
N ARG A 419 11.12 -3.20 -16.22
CA ARG A 419 10.22 -4.31 -16.55
C ARG A 419 9.78 -5.08 -15.31
N VAL A 420 8.53 -5.52 -15.33
CA VAL A 420 7.97 -6.51 -14.40
C VAL A 420 7.42 -7.68 -15.21
N ALA A 421 7.78 -8.89 -14.80
CA ALA A 421 7.44 -10.11 -15.53
C ALA A 421 6.96 -11.22 -14.58
N MET A 422 6.24 -12.18 -15.14
CA MET A 422 5.86 -13.40 -14.45
C MET A 422 6.26 -14.62 -15.27
N TYR A 423 6.80 -15.64 -14.62
CA TYR A 423 7.13 -16.91 -15.26
C TYR A 423 6.91 -18.07 -14.31
N CYS A 424 6.10 -19.06 -14.71
CA CYS A 424 5.75 -20.21 -13.89
C CYS A 424 5.24 -19.83 -12.48
N GLY A 425 4.41 -18.77 -12.39
CA GLY A 425 3.87 -18.25 -11.13
C GLY A 425 4.89 -17.59 -10.20
N ASN A 426 6.08 -17.28 -10.69
CA ASN A 426 7.10 -16.49 -10.00
C ASN A 426 7.17 -15.08 -10.59
N LEU A 427 7.39 -14.09 -9.74
CA LEU A 427 7.48 -12.68 -10.11
C LEU A 427 8.94 -12.26 -10.30
N TYR A 428 9.18 -11.45 -11.33
CA TYR A 428 10.48 -10.90 -11.67
C TYR A 428 10.35 -9.39 -11.87
N ALA A 429 11.36 -8.64 -11.46
CA ALA A 429 11.46 -7.20 -11.71
C ALA A 429 12.88 -6.83 -12.11
N SER A 430 13.03 -5.80 -12.94
CA SER A 430 14.36 -5.32 -13.35
C SER A 430 15.00 -4.47 -12.27
N ASN A 431 16.23 -4.76 -11.85
CA ASN A 431 17.08 -3.83 -11.10
C ASN A 431 18.23 -3.42 -12.01
N ALA A 432 18.19 -2.16 -12.47
CA ALA A 432 18.97 -1.72 -13.62
C ALA A 432 18.76 -2.68 -14.82
N ASN A 433 19.85 -3.18 -15.42
CA ASN A 433 19.80 -4.04 -16.60
C ASN A 433 19.76 -5.54 -16.27
N GLN A 434 19.42 -5.93 -15.04
CA GLN A 434 19.36 -7.33 -14.60
C GLN A 434 17.96 -7.70 -14.10
N TRP A 435 17.57 -8.96 -14.31
CA TRP A 435 16.37 -9.52 -13.70
C TRP A 435 16.66 -9.93 -12.26
N GLU A 436 15.78 -9.53 -11.34
CA GLU A 436 15.71 -10.09 -10.00
C GLU A 436 14.43 -10.90 -9.85
N ARG A 437 14.56 -12.18 -9.49
CA ARG A 437 13.42 -12.99 -9.08
C ARG A 437 13.04 -12.58 -7.67
N LEU A 438 11.83 -12.07 -7.49
CA LEU A 438 11.37 -11.57 -6.20
C LEU A 438 11.07 -12.77 -5.30
N THR A 439 12.05 -13.05 -4.43
CA THR A 439 12.11 -14.16 -3.49
C THR A 439 12.34 -13.61 -2.08
N GLY A 440 11.70 -14.19 -1.06
CA GLY A 440 11.81 -13.76 0.35
C GLY A 440 11.52 -12.28 0.65
N GLY A 441 11.86 -11.83 1.86
CA GLY A 441 12.25 -10.44 2.15
C GLY A 441 11.25 -9.53 2.88
N HIS A 442 9.94 -9.58 2.59
CA HIS A 442 8.99 -8.67 3.26
C HIS A 442 7.61 -9.26 3.61
N ILE A 443 7.16 -10.33 2.97
CA ILE A 443 5.99 -11.14 3.35
C ILE A 443 6.20 -12.56 2.77
N SER A 444 5.79 -13.62 3.47
CA SER A 444 5.83 -15.01 2.96
C SER A 444 4.80 -15.32 1.90
N GLY A 445 5.07 -16.37 1.12
CA GLY A 445 4.18 -16.85 0.07
C GLY A 445 4.43 -16.09 -1.22
N LEU A 446 5.24 -16.67 -2.09
CA LEU A 446 5.62 -16.08 -3.39
C LEU A 446 5.21 -17.02 -4.52
N TYR A 447 3.99 -17.53 -4.42
CA TYR A 447 3.31 -18.13 -5.54
C TYR A 447 2.20 -17.20 -5.99
N TYR A 448 2.27 -16.81 -7.26
CA TYR A 448 1.27 -15.99 -7.94
C TYR A 448 0.48 -16.93 -8.85
N PRO A 449 -0.69 -17.43 -8.42
CA PRO A 449 -1.45 -18.38 -9.22
C PRO A 449 -1.89 -17.74 -10.53
N CYS A 450 -1.64 -18.44 -11.65
CA CYS A 450 -2.17 -18.04 -12.93
C CYS A 450 -3.71 -18.03 -12.90
N ASP A 451 -4.31 -17.24 -13.78
CA ASP A 451 -5.75 -16.97 -13.85
C ASP A 451 -6.35 -16.25 -12.62
N ASN A 452 -5.49 -15.65 -11.78
CA ASN A 452 -5.89 -14.67 -10.77
C ASN A 452 -5.59 -13.23 -11.25
N TRP A 453 -6.44 -12.30 -10.81
CA TRP A 453 -6.18 -10.87 -10.97
C TRP A 453 -5.16 -10.40 -9.95
N PHE A 454 -4.17 -9.65 -10.42
CA PHE A 454 -3.17 -8.99 -9.60
C PHE A 454 -3.26 -7.48 -9.82
N HIS A 455 -3.17 -6.71 -8.74
CA HIS A 455 -3.02 -5.26 -8.78
C HIS A 455 -1.54 -4.88 -8.65
N LEU A 456 -0.94 -4.39 -9.73
CA LEU A 456 0.41 -3.84 -9.76
C LEU A 456 0.38 -2.34 -9.49
N THR A 457 1.21 -1.88 -8.56
CA THR A 457 1.54 -0.46 -8.39
C THR A 457 3.05 -0.26 -8.51
N LEU A 458 3.46 0.56 -9.47
CA LEU A 458 4.83 0.99 -9.67
C LEU A 458 4.98 2.43 -9.15
N LEU A 459 5.93 2.64 -8.25
CA LEU A 459 6.23 3.96 -7.66
C LEU A 459 7.60 4.43 -8.17
N ILE A 460 7.63 5.23 -9.22
CA ILE A 460 8.84 5.60 -9.98
C ILE A 460 9.31 7.01 -9.58
N ASP A 461 10.49 7.10 -8.97
CA ASP A 461 11.14 8.34 -8.57
C ASP A 461 12.27 8.68 -9.55
N LEU A 462 11.95 9.48 -10.57
CA LEU A 462 12.90 9.91 -11.59
C LEU A 462 14.03 10.77 -11.04
N SER A 463 13.84 11.46 -9.91
CA SER A 463 14.92 12.25 -9.30
C SER A 463 16.04 11.36 -8.74
N ARG A 464 15.67 10.17 -8.28
CA ARG A 464 16.58 9.17 -7.71
C ARG A 464 16.95 8.06 -8.69
N GLN A 465 16.28 8.00 -9.84
CA GLN A 465 16.34 6.88 -10.79
C GLN A 465 16.04 5.52 -10.11
N ARG A 466 15.04 5.53 -9.21
CA ARG A 466 14.63 4.35 -8.43
C ARG A 466 13.14 4.09 -8.55
N TYR A 467 12.70 2.87 -8.27
CA TYR A 467 11.29 2.55 -8.12
C TYR A 467 11.02 1.49 -7.04
N ASP A 468 9.80 1.52 -6.50
CA ASP A 468 9.24 0.42 -5.71
C ASP A 468 8.18 -0.32 -6.55
N LEU A 469 8.06 -1.63 -6.31
CA LEU A 469 6.98 -2.47 -6.85
C LEU A 469 6.10 -2.95 -5.71
N VAL A 470 4.79 -2.73 -5.84
CA VAL A 470 3.77 -3.24 -4.93
C VAL A 470 2.83 -4.15 -5.73
N ILE A 471 2.51 -5.31 -5.17
CA ILE A 471 1.55 -6.27 -5.72
C ILE A 471 0.50 -6.54 -4.66
N ASP A 472 -0.77 -6.27 -4.97
CA ASP A 472 -1.91 -6.48 -4.07
C ASP A 472 -1.70 -5.84 -2.68
N GLY A 473 -1.16 -4.61 -2.67
CA GLY A 473 -0.85 -3.86 -1.44
C GLY A 473 0.45 -4.27 -0.74
N ALA A 474 1.09 -5.37 -1.14
CA ALA A 474 2.35 -5.84 -0.59
C ALA A 474 3.55 -5.31 -1.38
N LYS A 475 4.48 -4.61 -0.73
CA LYS A 475 5.73 -4.18 -1.37
C LYS A 475 6.62 -5.39 -1.68
N ARG A 476 6.89 -5.64 -2.97
CA ARG A 476 7.67 -6.78 -3.49
C ARG A 476 9.07 -6.41 -3.95
N ALA A 477 9.29 -5.17 -4.37
CA ALA A 477 10.62 -4.62 -4.62
C ALA A 477 10.73 -3.23 -3.99
N ARG A 478 11.90 -2.91 -3.42
CA ARG A 478 12.16 -1.65 -2.73
C ARG A 478 13.43 -1.03 -3.29
N ASP A 479 13.33 0.21 -3.73
CA ASP A 479 14.46 1.03 -4.19
C ASP A 479 15.26 0.39 -5.35
N PHE A 480 14.59 -0.29 -6.28
CA PHE A 480 15.26 -0.88 -7.45
C PHE A 480 15.68 0.22 -8.42
N HIS A 481 16.82 0.07 -9.10
CA HIS A 481 17.29 1.03 -10.10
C HIS A 481 16.50 0.91 -11.40
N LEU A 482 16.31 2.05 -12.06
CA LEU A 482 15.87 2.08 -13.46
C LEU A 482 16.99 1.57 -14.38
N ALA A 483 16.58 0.96 -15.49
CA ALA A 483 17.47 0.42 -16.53
C ALA A 483 18.11 1.51 -17.41
N CYS A 484 17.52 2.71 -17.42
CA CYS A 484 18.06 3.88 -18.11
C CYS A 484 17.90 5.15 -17.26
N ASP A 485 18.66 6.19 -17.60
CA ASP A 485 18.52 7.53 -17.03
C ASP A 485 17.29 8.24 -17.63
N ALA A 486 16.10 7.83 -17.17
CA ALA A 486 14.83 8.34 -17.67
C ALA A 486 14.57 9.76 -17.17
N ARG A 487 14.38 10.71 -18.11
CA ARG A 487 13.94 12.09 -17.78
C ARG A 487 12.43 12.24 -17.73
N ALA A 488 11.69 11.35 -18.40
CA ALA A 488 10.25 11.31 -18.37
C ALA A 488 9.74 9.91 -18.70
N ILE A 489 8.68 9.45 -18.03
CA ILE A 489 7.97 8.21 -18.38
C ILE A 489 6.77 8.54 -19.25
N ALA A 490 6.54 7.76 -20.31
CA ALA A 490 5.50 8.06 -21.29
C ALA A 490 4.76 6.84 -21.86
N GLN A 491 5.20 5.62 -21.59
CA GLN A 491 4.59 4.43 -22.17
C GLN A 491 4.63 3.25 -21.19
N ILE A 492 3.62 2.40 -21.24
CA ILE A 492 3.63 1.07 -20.62
C ILE A 492 3.19 0.02 -21.64
N GLY A 493 3.95 -1.07 -21.74
CA GLY A 493 3.67 -2.22 -22.59
C GLY A 493 3.33 -3.47 -21.80
N TYR A 494 2.56 -4.34 -22.42
CA TYR A 494 2.18 -5.67 -21.95
C TYR A 494 2.54 -6.69 -23.02
N GLN A 495 3.09 -7.84 -22.64
CA GLN A 495 3.46 -8.88 -23.60
C GLN A 495 3.11 -10.28 -23.10
N CYS A 496 2.61 -11.13 -23.99
CA CYS A 496 2.27 -12.52 -23.70
C CYS A 496 2.68 -13.45 -24.86
N PRO A 497 3.98 -13.76 -25.00
CA PRO A 497 4.46 -14.61 -26.08
C PRO A 497 3.80 -15.99 -26.09
N GLY A 498 2.92 -16.27 -27.06
CA GLY A 498 2.25 -17.57 -27.20
C GLY A 498 1.16 -17.88 -26.15
N ALA A 499 0.74 -16.90 -25.35
CA ALA A 499 -0.27 -17.06 -24.30
C ALA A 499 -1.31 -15.92 -24.33
N ALA A 500 -2.11 -15.78 -23.28
CA ALA A 500 -3.07 -14.68 -23.12
C ALA A 500 -2.85 -13.92 -21.81
N LEU A 501 -2.91 -12.59 -21.89
CA LEU A 501 -2.79 -11.69 -20.74
C LEU A 501 -3.96 -10.74 -20.75
N SER A 502 -4.73 -10.73 -19.67
CA SER A 502 -5.79 -9.76 -19.49
C SER A 502 -5.30 -8.54 -18.72
N VAL A 503 -5.73 -7.35 -19.14
CA VAL A 503 -5.51 -6.08 -18.45
C VAL A 503 -6.88 -5.50 -18.08
N GLY A 504 -7.13 -5.24 -16.80
CA GLY A 504 -8.43 -4.77 -16.31
C GLY A 504 -8.51 -3.25 -16.18
N SER A 505 -7.39 -2.60 -15.88
CA SER A 505 -7.28 -1.15 -15.75
C SER A 505 -5.84 -0.68 -15.92
N LEU A 506 -5.69 0.57 -16.30
CA LEU A 506 -4.41 1.29 -16.26
C LEU A 506 -4.65 2.73 -15.82
N GLN A 507 -4.03 3.14 -14.74
CA GLN A 507 -4.01 4.50 -14.25
C GLN A 507 -2.57 4.99 -14.14
N THR A 508 -2.31 6.23 -14.56
CA THR A 508 -1.03 6.89 -14.30
C THR A 508 -1.23 8.19 -13.54
N TYR A 509 -0.29 8.51 -12.66
CA TYR A 509 -0.33 9.69 -11.80
C TYR A 509 1.04 10.37 -11.82
N ASP A 510 1.05 11.70 -11.74
CA ASP A 510 2.24 12.55 -11.65
C ASP A 510 2.75 12.73 -10.21
N ARG A 511 2.46 11.75 -9.35
CA ARG A 511 2.81 11.67 -7.93
C ARG A 511 2.83 10.22 -7.47
N LEU A 512 3.55 9.92 -6.40
CA LEU A 512 3.72 8.58 -5.86
C LEU A 512 2.62 8.20 -4.87
N CYS A 513 2.04 9.19 -4.18
CA CYS A 513 0.86 8.97 -3.37
C CYS A 513 -0.05 10.21 -3.37
N SER A 514 -1.27 10.02 -2.90
CA SER A 514 -2.26 11.11 -2.81
C SER A 514 -1.87 12.18 -1.78
N SER A 515 -0.90 11.94 -0.90
CA SER A 515 -0.43 12.93 0.08
C SER A 515 0.88 13.63 -0.30
N ASP A 516 1.48 13.35 -1.47
CA ASP A 516 2.73 14.00 -1.88
C ASP A 516 2.57 15.52 -1.97
N GLY A 517 3.40 16.26 -1.23
CA GLY A 517 3.33 17.73 -1.16
C GLY A 517 2.11 18.28 -0.40
N MET A 518 1.29 17.42 0.21
CA MET A 518 0.02 17.79 0.85
C MET A 518 0.14 17.91 2.36
N LEU A 519 1.23 18.47 2.89
CA LEU A 519 1.35 18.76 4.31
C LEU A 519 0.35 19.88 4.66
N PRO A 520 -0.54 19.71 5.66
CA PRO A 520 -1.44 20.78 6.08
C PRO A 520 -0.67 22.04 6.51
N PRO A 521 -1.18 23.26 6.25
CA PRO A 521 -0.51 24.52 6.55
C PRO A 521 -0.71 24.89 8.03
N THR A 522 -0.36 23.97 8.92
CA THR A 522 -0.59 24.06 10.36
C THR A 522 0.74 23.97 11.11
N ARG A 523 0.70 24.17 12.43
CA ARG A 523 1.90 23.98 13.26
C ARG A 523 2.37 22.53 13.15
N VAL A 524 3.63 22.36 12.77
CA VAL A 524 4.28 21.05 12.69
C VAL A 524 4.99 20.75 14.01
N TYR A 525 4.69 19.59 14.58
CA TYR A 525 5.34 19.01 15.74
C TYR A 525 6.25 17.88 15.23
N ASP A 526 7.48 18.22 14.87
CA ASP A 526 8.46 17.24 14.39
C ASP A 526 9.02 16.44 15.57
N VAL A 527 8.74 15.14 15.58
CA VAL A 527 9.08 14.27 16.72
C VAL A 527 10.58 14.16 16.97
N THR A 528 11.43 14.47 15.99
CA THR A 528 12.90 14.40 16.13
C THR A 528 13.50 15.65 16.78
N GLN A 529 12.75 16.75 16.81
CA GLN A 529 13.20 18.02 17.34
C GLN A 529 12.86 18.16 18.83
N ALA A 530 13.52 19.10 19.52
CA ALA A 530 13.16 19.45 20.88
C ALA A 530 11.72 19.98 20.94
N PRO A 531 10.92 19.60 21.96
CA PRO A 531 11.30 18.84 23.17
C PRO A 531 11.14 17.31 23.08
N TYR A 532 10.75 16.77 21.93
CA TYR A 532 10.39 15.34 21.77
C TYR A 532 11.60 14.44 21.60
N CYS A 533 12.54 14.83 20.73
CA CYS A 533 13.85 14.17 20.53
C CYS A 533 13.77 12.67 20.23
N ALA A 534 12.74 12.20 19.53
CA ALA A 534 12.65 10.82 19.01
C ALA A 534 13.86 10.51 18.11
N ARG A 535 14.39 9.28 18.21
CA ARG A 535 15.63 8.90 17.52
C ARG A 535 15.41 8.48 16.08
N GLY A 536 14.34 7.73 15.79
CA GLY A 536 14.07 7.25 14.43
C GLY A 536 15.12 6.27 13.89
N ASP A 537 15.80 5.52 14.76
CA ASP A 537 16.90 4.60 14.43
C ASP A 537 16.47 3.11 14.29
N GLY A 538 15.19 2.83 14.51
CA GLY A 538 14.59 1.49 14.48
C GLY A 538 14.92 0.60 15.68
N LYS A 539 15.57 1.15 16.71
CA LYS A 539 16.05 0.41 17.89
C LYS A 539 15.59 1.05 19.21
N THR A 540 15.64 2.37 19.28
CA THR A 540 15.17 3.14 20.43
C THR A 540 13.64 3.14 20.42
N LEU A 541 13.03 2.81 21.56
CA LEU A 541 11.58 2.88 21.72
C LEU A 541 11.13 4.35 21.81
N ASP A 542 10.59 4.88 20.71
CA ASP A 542 10.23 6.29 20.54
C ASP A 542 8.79 6.61 21.00
N THR A 543 8.10 5.65 21.62
CA THR A 543 6.67 5.75 21.99
C THR A 543 6.35 6.99 22.82
N GLU A 544 7.09 7.25 23.90
CA GLU A 544 6.85 8.42 24.76
C GLU A 544 7.14 9.74 24.04
N ALA A 545 8.15 9.78 23.15
CA ALA A 545 8.48 10.98 22.39
C ALA A 545 7.36 11.34 21.40
N ILE A 546 6.85 10.34 20.68
CA ILE A 546 5.77 10.51 19.70
C ILE A 546 4.45 10.82 20.43
N GLN A 547 4.14 10.14 21.53
CA GLN A 547 2.92 10.37 22.30
C GLN A 547 2.87 11.80 22.87
N ARG A 548 4.00 12.32 23.39
CA ARG A 548 4.07 13.73 23.83
C ARG A 548 3.76 14.71 22.70
N ALA A 549 4.24 14.44 21.48
CA ALA A 549 3.91 15.29 20.33
C ALA A 549 2.43 15.21 19.95
N LEU A 550 1.80 14.03 20.03
CA LEU A 550 0.36 13.85 19.83
C LEU A 550 -0.46 14.59 20.88
N ASP A 551 -0.05 14.52 22.15
CA ASP A 551 -0.72 15.20 23.25
C ASP A 551 -0.61 16.73 23.15
N ASP A 552 0.56 17.26 22.75
CA ASP A 552 0.77 18.70 22.55
C ASP A 552 0.02 19.25 21.31
N ALA A 553 -0.16 18.42 20.28
CA ALA A 553 -0.91 18.79 19.06
C ALA A 553 -2.43 18.69 19.22
N ALA A 554 -2.92 18.07 20.30
CA ALA A 554 -4.33 17.77 20.53
C ALA A 554 -5.20 19.04 20.48
N GLY A 555 -6.23 19.03 19.63
CA GLY A 555 -7.16 20.14 19.49
C GLY A 555 -6.61 21.34 18.72
N THR A 556 -5.33 21.35 18.30
CA THR A 556 -4.72 22.54 17.67
C THR A 556 -4.87 22.55 16.15
N GLY A 557 -5.37 21.48 15.52
CA GLY A 557 -5.24 21.23 14.08
C GLY A 557 -3.80 20.89 13.67
N GLY A 558 -2.94 20.58 14.65
CA GLY A 558 -1.51 20.41 14.47
C GLY A 558 -1.14 19.19 13.65
N THR A 559 0.04 19.22 13.05
CA THR A 559 0.59 18.06 12.34
C THR A 559 1.75 17.46 13.14
N VAL A 560 1.59 16.27 13.70
CA VAL A 560 2.68 15.48 14.28
C VAL A 560 3.42 14.78 13.16
N ARG A 561 4.67 15.16 12.91
CA ARG A 561 5.45 14.67 11.77
C ARG A 561 6.51 13.69 12.21
N LEU A 562 6.48 12.50 11.61
CA LEU A 562 7.54 11.50 11.63
C LEU A 562 8.36 11.67 10.34
N PRO A 563 9.52 12.35 10.37
CA PRO A 563 10.37 12.51 9.19
C PRO A 563 11.03 11.19 8.79
N ARG A 564 11.74 11.14 7.65
CA ARG A 564 12.47 9.94 7.20
C ARG A 564 13.28 9.30 8.33
N GLY A 565 13.00 8.04 8.64
CA GLY A 565 13.57 7.28 9.76
C GLY A 565 12.75 6.02 10.07
N VAL A 566 13.17 5.22 11.04
CA VAL A 566 12.40 4.07 11.53
C VAL A 566 12.08 4.30 13.01
N PHE A 567 10.82 4.48 13.35
CA PHE A 567 10.39 4.78 14.71
C PHE A 567 9.82 3.52 15.33
N LEU A 568 10.59 2.87 16.20
CA LEU A 568 10.12 1.71 16.96
C LEU A 568 9.14 2.19 18.05
N SER A 569 7.92 1.67 18.06
CA SER A 569 6.90 2.10 19.02
C SER A 569 5.99 0.96 19.48
N GLY A 570 5.57 1.04 20.75
CA GLY A 570 4.31 0.49 21.24
C GLY A 570 3.09 1.28 20.78
N GLU A 571 1.96 1.04 21.44
CA GLU A 571 0.68 1.72 21.15
C GLU A 571 0.76 3.25 21.27
N LEU A 572 0.23 3.95 20.27
CA LEU A 572 0.09 5.40 20.23
C LEU A 572 -1.39 5.80 20.27
N PHE A 573 -1.76 6.65 21.21
CA PHE A 573 -3.11 7.16 21.34
C PHE A 573 -3.28 8.45 20.55
N LEU A 574 -4.14 8.40 19.53
CA LEU A 574 -4.58 9.56 18.78
C LEU A 574 -5.39 10.51 19.67
N ARG A 575 -5.36 11.79 19.30
CA ARG A 575 -6.17 12.87 19.88
C ARG A 575 -6.94 13.55 18.76
N SER A 576 -8.00 14.27 19.10
CA SER A 576 -8.82 14.98 18.13
C SER A 576 -8.12 16.20 17.52
N ASP A 577 -8.55 16.60 16.32
CA ASP A 577 -8.01 17.71 15.52
C ASP A 577 -6.49 17.70 15.37
N LEU A 578 -5.95 16.59 14.85
CA LEU A 578 -4.55 16.53 14.45
C LEU A 578 -4.36 15.71 13.20
N THR A 579 -3.18 15.87 12.61
CA THR A 579 -2.68 15.00 11.56
C THR A 579 -1.45 14.27 12.07
N LEU A 580 -1.48 12.93 12.10
CA LEU A 580 -0.29 12.11 12.19
C LEU A 580 0.28 11.94 10.77
N TRP A 581 1.38 12.64 10.51
CA TRP A 581 2.05 12.66 9.22
C TRP A 581 3.30 11.79 9.24
N ILE A 582 3.26 10.66 8.55
CA ILE A 582 4.37 9.74 8.39
C ILE A 582 4.99 10.02 7.02
N ASP A 583 6.13 10.71 6.97
CA ASP A 583 6.77 11.09 5.72
C ASP A 583 7.03 9.88 4.82
N ARG A 584 7.04 10.12 3.50
CA ARG A 584 7.57 9.15 2.53
C ARG A 584 9.02 8.78 2.91
N GLY A 585 9.23 7.51 3.23
CA GLY A 585 10.52 6.99 3.69
C GLY A 585 10.67 6.89 5.22
N ALA A 586 9.67 7.34 5.98
CA ALA A 586 9.51 7.00 7.39
C ALA A 586 8.78 5.66 7.55
N THR A 587 9.12 4.91 8.59
CA THR A 587 8.41 3.69 9.01
C THR A 587 8.06 3.81 10.49
N LEU A 588 6.78 3.74 10.83
CA LEU A 588 6.34 3.47 12.20
C LEU A 588 6.35 1.96 12.39
N LEU A 589 7.31 1.46 13.17
CA LEU A 589 7.58 0.05 13.37
C LEU A 589 7.04 -0.41 14.72
N GLY A 590 6.15 -1.41 14.71
CA GLY A 590 5.67 -2.05 15.93
C GLY A 590 6.77 -2.78 16.68
N THR A 591 6.82 -2.59 18.00
CA THR A 591 7.65 -3.41 18.88
C THR A 591 7.09 -4.83 19.00
N GLN A 592 7.98 -5.80 19.24
CA GLN A 592 7.59 -7.19 19.55
C GLN A 592 7.37 -7.41 21.05
N ASP A 593 7.65 -6.40 21.88
CA ASP A 593 7.32 -6.42 23.30
C ASP A 593 5.82 -6.21 23.49
N HIS A 594 5.14 -7.29 23.86
CA HIS A 594 3.69 -7.30 24.06
C HIS A 594 3.22 -6.32 25.15
N SER A 595 4.05 -6.06 26.16
CA SER A 595 3.70 -5.16 27.26
C SER A 595 3.49 -3.71 26.82
N GLN A 596 3.97 -3.35 25.63
CA GLN A 596 3.83 -2.03 25.02
C GLN A 596 2.49 -1.80 24.32
N TYR A 597 1.63 -2.81 24.30
CA TYR A 597 0.25 -2.73 23.84
C TYR A 597 -0.63 -3.05 25.06
N PRO A 598 -1.25 -2.07 25.72
CA PRO A 598 -2.11 -2.31 26.88
C PRO A 598 -3.48 -2.88 26.46
N LEU A 599 -4.16 -3.54 27.39
CA LEU A 599 -5.49 -4.10 27.12
C LEU A 599 -6.55 -3.05 27.41
N MET A 600 -7.30 -2.62 26.40
CA MET A 600 -8.41 -1.69 26.60
C MET A 600 -9.74 -2.41 26.52
N THR A 601 -10.70 -1.95 27.32
CA THR A 601 -12.13 -2.26 27.14
C THR A 601 -12.70 -1.22 26.19
N PRO A 602 -13.05 -1.57 24.95
CA PRO A 602 -13.58 -0.60 24.01
C PRO A 602 -14.94 -0.05 24.41
N CYS A 603 -15.33 1.06 23.79
CA CYS A 603 -16.71 1.56 23.84
C CYS A 603 -17.73 0.49 23.41
N ASP A 604 -18.94 0.54 23.98
CA ASP A 604 -20.02 -0.40 23.68
C ASP A 604 -20.44 -0.32 22.21
N SER A 605 -19.96 -1.27 21.41
CA SER A 605 -20.26 -1.42 19.98
C SER A 605 -20.19 -2.89 19.60
N LEU A 606 -21.14 -3.33 18.75
CA LEU A 606 -21.22 -4.71 18.26
C LEU A 606 -19.90 -5.23 17.65
N CYS A 607 -19.14 -4.35 16.99
CA CYS A 607 -17.84 -4.68 16.40
C CYS A 607 -16.71 -4.63 17.43
N ALA A 608 -16.78 -3.72 18.39
CA ALA A 608 -15.75 -3.49 19.39
C ALA A 608 -15.72 -4.60 20.46
N HIS A 609 -16.86 -5.21 20.80
CA HIS A 609 -16.93 -6.32 21.75
C HIS A 609 -16.22 -7.61 21.30
N ARG A 610 -15.91 -7.76 20.00
CA ARG A 610 -15.24 -8.95 19.44
C ARG A 610 -13.72 -8.85 19.40
N GLN A 611 -13.15 -7.69 19.72
CA GLN A 611 -11.71 -7.45 19.71
C GLN A 611 -11.29 -6.85 21.04
N LEU A 612 -10.07 -7.15 21.46
CA LEU A 612 -9.43 -6.44 22.55
C LEU A 612 -8.92 -5.11 21.97
N GLY A 613 -9.28 -3.98 22.57
CA GLY A 613 -9.01 -2.66 22.01
C GLY A 613 -7.54 -2.27 22.09
N ARG A 614 -6.69 -2.84 21.23
CA ARG A 614 -5.24 -2.58 21.24
C ARG A 614 -4.76 -2.46 19.81
N GLY A 615 -3.85 -1.52 19.56
CA GLY A 615 -3.20 -1.36 18.27
C GLY A 615 -1.92 -0.54 18.32
N LEU A 616 -1.12 -0.59 17.26
CA LEU A 616 0.03 0.31 17.12
C LEU A 616 -0.41 1.77 17.05
N ILE A 617 -1.54 2.04 16.40
CA ILE A 617 -2.24 3.32 16.43
C ILE A 617 -3.64 3.07 17.00
N TYR A 618 -3.98 3.72 18.10
CA TYR A 618 -5.26 3.59 18.78
C TYR A 618 -6.02 4.91 18.78
N GLY A 619 -7.28 4.90 18.39
CA GLY A 619 -8.18 6.05 18.49
C GLY A 619 -9.58 5.61 18.92
N GLU A 620 -10.06 6.14 20.04
CA GLU A 620 -11.44 5.92 20.48
C GLU A 620 -12.07 7.26 20.85
N GLY A 621 -13.28 7.52 20.33
CA GLY A 621 -13.95 8.80 20.58
C GLY A 621 -13.24 10.01 19.97
N VAL A 622 -12.35 9.81 18.98
CA VAL A 622 -11.59 10.90 18.36
C VAL A 622 -12.33 11.48 17.16
N HIS A 623 -12.06 12.76 16.88
CA HIS A 623 -12.65 13.47 15.76
C HIS A 623 -11.65 14.28 14.98
N ASN A 624 -11.87 14.39 13.66
CA ASN A 624 -11.05 15.19 12.75
C ASN A 624 -9.57 14.77 12.73
N VAL A 625 -9.32 13.46 12.77
CA VAL A 625 -7.96 12.91 12.77
C VAL A 625 -7.57 12.49 11.37
N ARG A 626 -6.31 12.72 10.98
CA ARG A 626 -5.76 12.19 9.74
C ARG A 626 -4.52 11.38 10.00
N VAL A 627 -4.39 10.21 9.38
CA VAL A 627 -3.14 9.43 9.36
C VAL A 627 -2.68 9.33 7.91
N THR A 628 -1.63 10.07 7.55
CA THR A 628 -1.24 10.28 6.15
C THR A 628 0.26 10.55 5.99
N GLY A 629 0.73 10.96 4.81
CA GLY A 629 2.13 11.37 4.55
C GLY A 629 2.93 10.43 3.64
N GLY A 630 2.38 9.26 3.30
CA GLY A 630 2.96 8.32 2.34
C GLY A 630 4.05 7.40 2.88
N GLY A 631 4.33 7.45 4.19
CA GLY A 631 5.20 6.52 4.89
C GLY A 631 4.57 5.15 5.16
N THR A 632 5.32 4.29 5.85
CA THR A 632 4.91 2.89 6.14
C THR A 632 4.49 2.74 7.60
N ILE A 633 3.39 2.01 7.83
CA ILE A 633 3.04 1.45 9.13
C ILE A 633 3.38 -0.03 9.04
N ASP A 634 4.38 -0.48 9.81
CA ASP A 634 4.84 -1.86 9.85
C ASP A 634 4.54 -2.43 11.23
N GLY A 635 3.51 -3.27 11.32
CA GLY A 635 3.13 -3.90 12.60
C GLY A 635 4.19 -4.87 13.15
N ASN A 636 5.25 -5.20 12.39
CA ASN A 636 6.31 -6.12 12.78
C ASN A 636 5.78 -7.48 13.28
N GLY A 637 4.65 -7.91 12.72
CA GLY A 637 3.87 -9.06 13.15
C GLY A 637 4.54 -10.39 12.80
N ARG A 638 5.58 -10.75 13.56
CA ARG A 638 6.13 -12.11 13.57
C ARG A 638 5.30 -12.98 14.52
N TYR A 639 5.26 -14.28 14.25
CA TYR A 639 4.41 -15.33 14.89
C TYR A 639 4.28 -15.36 16.41
N ARG A 640 5.04 -14.57 17.20
CA ARG A 640 4.95 -14.61 18.67
C ARG A 640 3.54 -14.31 19.21
N PHE A 641 2.62 -13.88 18.36
CA PHE A 641 1.21 -13.73 18.68
C PHE A 641 0.37 -14.90 18.10
N LYS A 642 0.09 -15.91 18.93
CA LYS A 642 -0.94 -16.93 18.61
C LYS A 642 -2.31 -16.28 18.76
N MET A 643 -3.22 -16.54 17.83
CA MET A 643 -4.63 -16.24 18.03
C MET A 643 -5.37 -17.56 18.09
N ASN A 644 -6.19 -17.77 19.12
CA ASN A 644 -7.33 -18.68 19.01
C ASN A 644 -8.47 -18.14 19.89
N ASP A 645 -9.49 -17.59 19.22
CA ASP A 645 -10.83 -17.29 19.71
C ASP A 645 -11.01 -16.22 20.85
N PRO A 646 -11.36 -14.95 20.50
CA PRO A 646 -11.58 -13.87 21.48
C PRO A 646 -12.84 -14.04 22.34
N ILE A 647 -13.67 -15.05 22.09
CA ILE A 647 -14.87 -15.33 22.87
C ILE A 647 -14.53 -16.14 24.13
N SER A 648 -13.56 -17.06 24.04
CA SER A 648 -13.18 -17.97 25.11
C SER A 648 -11.84 -17.64 25.76
N ASP A 649 -10.98 -16.89 25.07
CA ASP A 649 -9.63 -16.58 25.54
C ASP A 649 -9.25 -15.10 25.29
N ARG A 650 -9.38 -14.29 26.36
CA ARG A 650 -8.95 -12.87 26.39
C ARG A 650 -7.58 -12.72 27.07
N GLU A 651 -6.67 -13.66 26.84
CA GLU A 651 -5.34 -13.67 27.46
C GLU A 651 -4.39 -12.57 26.97
N ARG A 652 -3.24 -12.50 27.66
CA ARG A 652 -2.07 -11.67 27.33
C ARG A 652 -1.46 -11.97 25.96
N ASP A 653 -1.86 -12.97 25.19
CA ASP A 653 -1.18 -13.28 23.92
C ASP A 653 -1.92 -12.78 22.67
N THR A 654 -2.98 -12.00 22.87
CA THR A 654 -3.76 -11.42 21.76
C THR A 654 -2.97 -10.40 20.95
N ARG A 655 -3.20 -10.42 19.63
CA ARG A 655 -2.46 -9.62 18.66
C ARG A 655 -3.00 -8.18 18.64
N PRO A 656 -2.14 -7.15 18.68
CA PRO A 656 -2.59 -5.78 18.46
C PRO A 656 -2.97 -5.57 16.98
N ASP A 657 -3.95 -4.73 16.73
CA ASP A 657 -4.23 -4.21 15.39
C ASP A 657 -3.11 -3.26 14.92
N GLN A 658 -2.95 -3.08 13.61
CA GLN A 658 -2.07 -2.00 13.13
C GLN A 658 -2.69 -0.63 13.43
N ILE A 659 -3.99 -0.50 13.20
CA ILE A 659 -4.78 0.70 13.49
C ILE A 659 -6.12 0.25 14.07
N TYR A 660 -6.43 0.70 15.28
CA TYR A 660 -7.70 0.50 15.95
C TYR A 660 -8.45 1.83 16.05
N ILE A 661 -9.62 1.94 15.41
CA ILE A 661 -10.48 3.13 15.49
C ILE A 661 -11.90 2.74 15.89
N ALA A 662 -12.41 3.28 16.99
CA ALA A 662 -13.76 3.02 17.48
C ALA A 662 -14.47 4.31 17.91
N CYS A 663 -15.81 4.34 17.82
CA CYS A 663 -16.66 5.45 18.28
C CYS A 663 -16.18 6.87 17.84
N SER A 664 -15.56 6.96 16.67
CA SER A 664 -14.84 8.16 16.19
C SER A 664 -15.50 8.72 14.93
N ASP A 665 -15.32 10.02 14.64
CA ASP A 665 -15.89 10.66 13.45
C ASP A 665 -14.87 11.49 12.66
N GLY A 666 -14.97 11.47 11.34
CA GLY A 666 -14.08 12.28 10.51
C GLY A 666 -12.60 11.87 10.56
N VAL A 667 -12.33 10.58 10.76
CA VAL A 667 -11.00 9.98 10.62
C VAL A 667 -10.73 9.70 9.14
N THR A 668 -9.55 10.08 8.63
CA THR A 668 -9.14 9.88 7.22
C THR A 668 -7.76 9.25 7.11
#